data_AF-A0A194X4I1-F1
#
_entry.id   AF-A0A194X4I1-F1
#
_cell.length_a   1.000
_cell.length_b   1.000
_cell.length_c   1.000
_cell.angle_alpha   90.00
_cell.angle_beta   90.00
_cell.angle_gamma   90.00
#
_symmetry.space_group_name_H-M   'P 1'
#
loop_
_entity.id
_entity.type
_entity.pdbx_description
1 polymer ?
#
loop_
_entity_poly.entity_id
_entity_poly.type
_entity_poly.pdbx_seq_one_letter_code
_entity_poly.pdbx_strand_id
1 'polypeptide(L)'
;MAPSLPQFSAARMRSYIFRLPLFTRGIIFAIVALWLASLLPVLDVQQWGSLIPKEIGISTMYRTNTFPLVHAGFFHAFMNLLALTPLLERFEAEYGTLTTLALFLGPLSTIPALLYTFIERGILGMNTAVLGASIWVFTLIAVEAVKTYKSNPYFMLGSAQIPTWITPFVLVLFVSFLIPNTSFLGHVCGLAFGYGWGLGYLKFLAPPDWALRWIEGKLNLLGRLPHYVSVDQKTYGRYGVLPTTNPTETSGVLLRRNSLILKLPPYLSFLCIAIGVAWLLVLPLDDYSRKTYISENALLPGQVHTYFAGSDQNVFRGYKHEVDALEEKSNIEVNDKLEEFFKASGLKIARQSYEYKSAGETYKGENIYAILHAPRGDATEAIVLVGAWRNIEGKLNRSGVALVLTLARYFKRWSLWSKDIIFLITADSKAGPQAWVDAYHDTHQSPAIASLPLKSGALQGAVVIDYPFDHRFESIHIVYDGINGQLPNLDLLNTVVSIASGQMGIGVSLQQMWHHTDNYKDRLKTMLRGMMNQGLGHASGPHSSFIPYHVDAITLQPFGEGWQDEMAMGRVIESTFRSLNNLLEHLHQSFFFYLLMQANRFVSIGTYLPSAMLVAINFTIMAIFLWVKSGAVEEPKTKTASTIESGEEKSQLVVVQKGDAKALVPEEILTVRERELFVPLAVVAGSQFLGVLPLYIFNHTPQNMLRSMFIIFAIINNIFPIVLSKTIIQYFSPTIQQYQLIKAFSLLLLGMFLSSLATLNFSLAFLVGLFSAPLTYIQPLPNKPIISGILAIPLSLLAPTTIMVAGTWYWGLDIGEVLKEAAFGWDVWGMNTQVVVWCVWWPAWVVGMILLFGSPREETRGKKVEK
;
A
#
# COMPACT_ATOMS: atom_id res chain seq x y z
N MET A 1 -20.98 -17.63 -2.17
CA MET A 1 -20.52 -16.47 -2.96
C MET A 1 -20.03 -15.41 -1.99
N ALA A 2 -18.72 -15.21 -1.90
CA ALA A 2 -18.13 -14.19 -1.03
C ALA A 2 -18.35 -12.80 -1.67
N PRO A 3 -18.67 -11.75 -0.90
CA PRO A 3 -18.72 -10.39 -1.43
C PRO A 3 -17.28 -9.96 -1.78
N SER A 4 -17.04 -9.74 -3.07
CA SER A 4 -15.77 -9.22 -3.58
C SER A 4 -15.64 -7.74 -3.20
N LEU A 5 -14.46 -7.35 -2.70
CA LEU A 5 -14.06 -5.94 -2.62
C LEU A 5 -14.19 -5.30 -4.02
N PRO A 6 -14.54 -4.01 -4.13
CA PRO A 6 -14.73 -3.35 -5.41
C PRO A 6 -13.38 -3.28 -6.14
N GLN A 7 -13.12 -4.26 -7.01
CA GLN A 7 -12.04 -4.18 -8.00
C GLN A 7 -12.21 -2.88 -8.78
N PHE A 8 -11.16 -2.04 -8.76
CA PHE A 8 -11.07 -0.85 -9.59
C PHE A 8 -10.95 -1.30 -11.05
N SER A 9 -12.10 -1.54 -11.66
CA SER A 9 -12.20 -1.95 -13.04
C SER A 9 -12.35 -0.69 -13.88
N ALA A 10 -11.40 -0.46 -14.80
CA ALA A 10 -11.54 0.59 -15.81
C ALA A 10 -12.87 0.46 -16.57
N ALA A 11 -13.38 -0.76 -16.77
CA ALA A 11 -14.69 -1.01 -17.35
C ALA A 11 -15.86 -0.57 -16.43
N ARG A 12 -15.76 -0.76 -15.10
CA ARG A 12 -16.75 -0.24 -14.14
C ARG A 12 -16.72 1.27 -14.04
N MET A 13 -15.54 1.88 -14.00
CA MET A 13 -15.40 3.34 -14.01
C MET A 13 -15.94 3.93 -15.31
N ARG A 14 -15.58 3.35 -16.45
CA ARG A 14 -16.14 3.71 -17.76
C ARG A 14 -17.67 3.62 -17.74
N SER A 15 -18.21 2.48 -17.28
CA SER A 15 -19.66 2.28 -17.15
C SER A 15 -20.31 3.30 -16.21
N TYR A 16 -19.68 3.64 -15.08
CA TYR A 16 -20.16 4.65 -14.14
C TYR A 16 -20.24 6.03 -14.81
N ILE A 17 -19.15 6.48 -15.43
CA ILE A 17 -19.08 7.78 -16.13
C ILE A 17 -20.13 7.87 -17.24
N PHE A 18 -20.34 6.79 -18.01
CA PHE A 18 -21.34 6.77 -19.08
C PHE A 18 -22.79 6.75 -18.57
N ARG A 19 -23.03 6.34 -17.32
CA ARG A 19 -24.36 6.30 -16.70
C ARG A 19 -24.76 7.58 -15.97
N LEU A 20 -23.85 8.55 -15.87
CA LEU A 20 -24.13 9.80 -15.19
C LEU A 20 -25.32 10.53 -15.84
N PRO A 21 -26.23 11.10 -15.03
CA PRO A 21 -27.32 11.95 -15.50
C PRO A 21 -26.83 13.13 -16.36
N LEU A 22 -27.69 13.59 -17.26
CA LEU A 22 -27.33 14.52 -18.33
C LEU A 22 -26.73 15.84 -17.83
N PHE A 23 -27.32 16.50 -16.83
CA PHE A 23 -26.83 17.78 -16.32
C PHE A 23 -25.51 17.61 -15.57
N THR A 24 -25.40 16.57 -14.73
CA THR A 24 -24.17 16.22 -14.00
C THR A 24 -23.01 16.01 -14.97
N ARG A 25 -23.25 15.25 -16.04
CA ARG A 25 -22.25 15.05 -17.10
C ARG A 25 -21.91 16.36 -17.82
N GLY A 26 -22.91 17.21 -18.09
CA GLY A 26 -22.73 18.52 -18.69
C GLY A 26 -21.85 19.45 -17.85
N ILE A 27 -22.04 19.47 -16.53
CA ILE A 27 -21.23 20.24 -15.59
C ILE A 27 -19.78 19.73 -15.53
N ILE A 28 -19.59 18.40 -15.46
CA ILE A 28 -18.24 17.80 -15.50
C ILE A 28 -17.52 18.22 -16.79
N PHE A 29 -18.20 18.10 -17.93
CA PHE A 29 -17.65 18.53 -19.21
C PHE A 29 -17.33 20.03 -19.24
N ALA A 30 -18.21 20.90 -18.73
CA ALA A 30 -18.01 22.34 -18.69
C ALA A 30 -16.80 22.73 -17.83
N ILE A 31 -16.64 22.12 -16.65
CA ILE A 31 -15.48 22.35 -15.77
C ILE A 31 -14.18 21.93 -16.47
N VAL A 32 -14.16 20.74 -17.09
CA VAL A 32 -12.99 20.24 -17.82
C VAL A 32 -12.68 21.13 -19.03
N ALA A 33 -13.68 21.54 -19.80
CA ALA A 33 -13.53 22.39 -20.97
C ALA A 33 -13.01 23.79 -20.62
N LEU A 34 -13.54 24.41 -19.56
CA LEU A 34 -13.07 25.72 -19.09
C LEU A 34 -11.67 25.64 -18.48
N TRP A 35 -11.34 24.54 -17.80
CA TRP A 35 -9.98 24.29 -17.35
C TRP A 35 -9.01 24.13 -18.53
N LEU A 36 -9.36 23.36 -19.57
CA LEU A 36 -8.55 23.25 -20.79
C LEU A 36 -8.42 24.59 -21.51
N ALA A 37 -9.50 25.39 -21.60
CA ALA A 37 -9.46 26.71 -22.19
C ALA A 37 -8.53 27.67 -21.43
N SER A 38 -8.39 27.51 -20.10
CA SER A 38 -7.47 28.31 -19.28
C SER A 38 -5.98 28.02 -19.58
N LEU A 39 -5.66 26.96 -20.32
CA LEU A 39 -4.29 26.68 -20.79
C LEU A 39 -3.91 27.54 -22.00
N LEU A 40 -4.88 28.17 -22.67
CA LEU A 40 -4.63 29.05 -23.81
C LEU A 40 -4.24 30.45 -23.32
N PRO A 41 -3.02 30.96 -23.64
CA PRO A 41 -2.54 32.25 -23.12
C PRO A 41 -3.38 33.47 -23.51
N VAL A 42 -4.23 33.34 -24.53
CA VAL A 42 -5.04 34.42 -25.09
C VAL A 42 -6.35 34.64 -24.29
N LEU A 43 -6.76 33.67 -23.47
CA LEU A 43 -8.03 33.69 -22.74
C LEU A 43 -7.80 33.62 -21.24
N ASP A 44 -8.00 34.73 -20.54
CA ASP A 44 -8.02 34.73 -19.08
C ASP A 44 -9.38 34.26 -18.55
N VAL A 45 -9.59 32.94 -18.60
CA VAL A 45 -10.81 32.28 -18.13
C VAL A 45 -11.03 32.51 -16.64
N GLN A 46 -9.94 32.60 -15.86
CA GLN A 46 -10.01 32.82 -14.41
C GLN A 46 -10.53 34.23 -14.09
N GLN A 47 -10.00 35.25 -14.75
CA GLN A 47 -10.49 36.62 -14.58
C GLN A 47 -11.91 36.79 -15.12
N TRP A 48 -12.25 36.16 -16.24
CA TRP A 48 -13.59 36.23 -16.80
C TRP A 48 -14.65 35.62 -15.86
N GLY A 49 -14.38 34.44 -15.30
CA GLY A 49 -15.38 33.65 -14.61
C GLY A 49 -15.41 33.80 -13.08
N SER A 50 -14.35 34.32 -12.46
CA SER A 50 -14.25 34.41 -10.99
C SER A 50 -15.23 35.42 -10.37
N LEU A 51 -15.68 35.10 -9.16
CA LEU A 51 -16.54 35.97 -8.36
C LEU A 51 -15.68 36.98 -7.61
N ILE A 52 -15.57 38.20 -8.17
CA ILE A 52 -14.80 39.31 -7.61
C ILE A 52 -15.76 40.40 -7.11
N PRO A 53 -15.94 40.60 -5.79
CA PRO A 53 -17.00 41.44 -5.24
C PRO A 53 -17.09 42.88 -5.79
N LYS A 54 -15.95 43.54 -6.03
CA LYS A 54 -15.88 44.91 -6.59
C LYS A 54 -16.22 44.95 -8.08
N GLU A 55 -16.05 43.85 -8.81
CA GLU A 55 -16.37 43.76 -10.23
C GLU A 55 -17.83 43.35 -10.48
N ILE A 56 -18.59 43.00 -9.44
CA ILE A 56 -20.02 42.68 -9.57
C ILE A 56 -20.85 43.95 -9.77
N GLY A 57 -21.45 44.03 -10.95
CA GLY A 57 -22.41 45.03 -11.41
C GLY A 57 -23.38 44.41 -12.43
N ILE A 58 -24.26 45.22 -13.02
CA ILE A 58 -25.33 44.73 -13.90
C ILE A 58 -24.79 43.94 -15.11
N SER A 59 -23.69 44.39 -15.71
CA SER A 59 -23.07 43.76 -16.89
C SER A 59 -22.26 42.49 -16.56
N THR A 60 -21.87 42.30 -15.31
CA THR A 60 -21.01 41.19 -14.85
C THR A 60 -21.76 40.20 -13.96
N MET A 61 -23.09 40.33 -13.84
CA MET A 61 -23.93 39.43 -13.06
C MET A 61 -23.80 37.95 -13.46
N TYR A 62 -23.38 37.65 -14.69
CA TYR A 62 -23.12 36.26 -15.11
C TYR A 62 -22.08 35.56 -14.21
N ARG A 63 -21.17 36.32 -13.57
CA ARG A 63 -20.15 35.81 -12.67
C ARG A 63 -20.70 35.09 -11.45
N THR A 64 -21.94 35.36 -11.04
CA THR A 64 -22.61 34.64 -9.96
C THR A 64 -22.99 33.20 -10.33
N ASN A 65 -22.92 32.83 -11.61
CA ASN A 65 -23.19 31.48 -12.10
C ASN A 65 -21.97 30.82 -12.76
N THR A 66 -20.99 31.59 -13.24
CA THR A 66 -19.79 31.03 -13.88
C THR A 66 -18.67 30.68 -12.89
N PHE A 67 -18.59 31.34 -11.74
CA PHE A 67 -17.50 31.11 -10.78
C PHE A 67 -17.36 29.66 -10.27
N PRO A 68 -18.44 28.84 -10.13
CA PRO A 68 -18.29 27.44 -9.73
C PRO A 68 -17.64 26.58 -10.82
N LEU A 69 -17.68 27.03 -12.08
CA LEU A 69 -17.21 26.26 -13.22
C LEU A 69 -15.71 26.49 -13.51
N VAL A 70 -15.16 27.61 -13.03
CA VAL A 70 -13.77 28.02 -13.28
C VAL A 70 -12.87 27.67 -12.10
N HIS A 71 -11.66 27.20 -12.37
CA HIS A 71 -10.75 26.67 -11.35
C HIS A 71 -9.32 27.20 -11.56
N ALA A 72 -8.60 27.42 -10.46
CA ALA A 72 -7.24 27.97 -10.45
C ALA A 72 -6.18 27.07 -11.12
N GLY A 73 -6.44 25.76 -11.21
CA GLY A 73 -5.53 24.79 -11.80
C GLY A 73 -6.10 23.38 -11.78
N PHE A 74 -5.34 22.43 -12.34
CA PHE A 74 -5.77 21.05 -12.51
C PHE A 74 -6.19 20.39 -11.20
N PHE A 75 -5.35 20.49 -10.17
CA PHE A 75 -5.61 19.85 -8.87
C PHE A 75 -6.88 20.39 -8.22
N HIS A 76 -7.10 21.71 -8.30
CA HIS A 76 -8.31 22.33 -7.78
C HIS A 76 -9.56 21.87 -8.54
N ALA A 77 -9.50 21.77 -9.87
CA ALA A 77 -10.60 21.24 -10.69
C ALA A 77 -10.88 19.76 -10.37
N PHE A 78 -9.84 18.93 -10.29
CA PHE A 78 -9.95 17.50 -10.02
C PHE A 78 -10.61 17.21 -8.66
N MET A 79 -10.15 17.87 -7.59
CA MET A 79 -10.72 17.67 -6.25
C MET A 79 -12.18 18.13 -6.15
N ASN A 80 -12.54 19.24 -6.81
CA ASN A 80 -13.92 19.70 -6.88
C ASN A 80 -14.80 18.72 -7.67
N LEU A 81 -14.32 18.19 -8.81
CA LEU A 81 -15.04 17.18 -9.58
C LEU A 81 -15.26 15.90 -8.78
N LEU A 82 -14.24 15.44 -8.05
CA LEU A 82 -14.33 14.24 -7.21
C LEU A 82 -15.39 14.41 -6.10
N ALA A 83 -15.45 15.58 -5.47
CA ALA A 83 -16.40 15.88 -4.39
C ALA A 83 -17.83 16.16 -4.91
N LEU A 84 -17.95 16.89 -6.03
CA LEU A 84 -19.23 17.34 -6.57
C LEU A 84 -20.01 16.21 -7.27
N THR A 85 -19.34 15.39 -8.07
CA THR A 85 -19.99 14.40 -8.95
C THR A 85 -21.01 13.50 -8.24
N PRO A 86 -20.67 12.82 -7.11
CA PRO A 86 -21.64 11.93 -6.45
C PRO A 86 -22.82 12.68 -5.82
N LEU A 87 -22.60 13.92 -5.38
CA LEU A 87 -23.65 14.74 -4.77
C LEU A 87 -24.61 15.30 -5.83
N LEU A 88 -24.06 15.75 -6.95
CA LEU A 88 -24.83 16.33 -8.04
C LEU A 88 -25.61 15.25 -8.81
N GLU A 89 -25.01 14.08 -9.04
CA GLU A 89 -25.70 12.90 -9.61
C GLU A 89 -26.95 12.56 -8.78
N ARG A 90 -26.78 12.48 -7.45
CA ARG A 90 -27.86 12.12 -6.54
C ARG A 90 -28.95 13.19 -6.51
N PHE A 91 -28.57 14.47 -6.53
CA PHE A 91 -29.52 15.56 -6.59
C PHE A 91 -30.31 15.54 -7.91
N GLU A 92 -29.65 15.32 -9.04
CA GLU A 92 -30.31 15.26 -10.34
C GLU A 92 -31.25 14.05 -10.46
N ALA A 93 -30.86 12.90 -9.92
CA ALA A 93 -31.72 11.72 -9.88
C ALA A 93 -32.98 11.95 -9.02
N GLU A 94 -32.88 12.72 -7.94
CA GLU A 94 -33.98 13.01 -7.02
C GLU A 94 -34.92 14.09 -7.56
N TYR A 95 -34.38 15.19 -8.11
CA TYR A 95 -35.17 16.36 -8.50
C TYR A 95 -35.40 16.49 -10.01
N GLY A 96 -34.77 15.66 -10.84
CA GLY A 96 -34.87 15.70 -12.30
C GLY A 96 -33.93 16.72 -12.96
N THR A 97 -33.62 16.49 -14.23
CA THR A 97 -32.61 17.26 -14.98
C THR A 97 -32.99 18.74 -15.15
N LEU A 98 -34.23 19.05 -15.57
CA LEU A 98 -34.66 20.45 -15.74
C LEU A 98 -34.72 21.23 -14.42
N THR A 99 -35.17 20.60 -13.34
CA THR A 99 -35.18 21.24 -12.01
C THR A 99 -33.75 21.53 -11.56
N THR A 100 -32.84 20.57 -11.74
CA THR A 100 -31.43 20.73 -11.36
C THR A 100 -30.78 21.84 -12.16
N LEU A 101 -31.01 21.88 -13.48
CA LEU A 101 -30.53 22.94 -14.36
C LEU A 101 -31.03 24.32 -13.92
N ALA A 102 -32.34 24.46 -13.69
CA ALA A 102 -32.95 25.72 -13.30
C ALA A 102 -32.43 26.22 -11.95
N LEU A 103 -32.20 25.31 -10.99
CA LEU A 103 -31.72 25.67 -9.67
C LEU A 103 -30.22 26.00 -9.66
N PHE A 104 -29.37 25.19 -10.28
CA PHE A 104 -27.91 25.37 -10.26
C PHE A 104 -27.40 26.49 -11.16
N LEU A 105 -28.07 26.76 -12.30
CA LEU A 105 -27.78 27.92 -13.14
C LEU A 105 -28.59 29.16 -12.73
N GLY A 106 -29.27 29.10 -11.59
CA GLY A 106 -30.08 30.19 -11.04
C GLY A 106 -29.85 30.32 -9.53
N PRO A 107 -30.87 30.08 -8.69
CA PRO A 107 -30.84 30.43 -7.28
C PRO A 107 -29.76 29.72 -6.45
N LEU A 108 -29.45 28.45 -6.70
CA LEU A 108 -28.45 27.68 -5.91
C LEU A 108 -27.02 28.19 -6.11
N SER A 109 -26.73 28.87 -7.21
CA SER A 109 -25.42 29.52 -7.43
C SER A 109 -25.49 31.02 -7.16
N THR A 110 -26.53 31.68 -7.67
CA THR A 110 -26.63 33.14 -7.64
C THR A 110 -26.84 33.69 -6.23
N ILE A 111 -27.69 33.08 -5.40
CA ILE A 111 -28.01 33.62 -4.08
C ILE A 111 -26.81 33.48 -3.11
N PRO A 112 -26.13 32.31 -3.02
CA PRO A 112 -24.90 32.22 -2.23
C PRO A 112 -23.81 33.21 -2.70
N ALA A 113 -23.67 33.41 -4.02
CA ALA A 113 -22.71 34.35 -4.58
C ALA A 113 -23.03 35.81 -4.25
N LEU A 114 -24.31 36.19 -4.30
CA LEU A 114 -24.77 37.52 -3.89
C LEU A 114 -24.60 37.73 -2.39
N LEU A 115 -24.89 36.72 -1.58
CA LEU A 115 -24.68 36.75 -0.13
C LEU A 115 -23.19 36.94 0.21
N TYR A 116 -22.30 36.17 -0.44
CA TYR A 116 -20.86 36.33 -0.33
C TYR A 116 -20.42 37.74 -0.72
N THR A 117 -20.85 38.21 -1.89
CA THR A 117 -20.50 39.55 -2.41
C THR A 117 -20.97 40.66 -1.48
N PHE A 118 -22.19 40.55 -0.94
CA PHE A 118 -22.76 41.53 -0.01
C PHE A 118 -21.96 41.58 1.29
N ILE A 119 -21.58 40.44 1.87
CA ILE A 119 -20.80 40.42 3.10
C ILE A 119 -19.38 40.93 2.85
N GLU A 120 -18.71 40.42 1.83
CA GLU A 120 -17.31 40.75 1.54
C GLU A 120 -17.14 42.23 1.19
N ARG A 121 -17.98 42.75 0.28
CA ARG A 121 -17.93 44.16 -0.16
C ARG A 121 -18.67 45.10 0.78
N GLY A 122 -19.85 44.73 1.23
CA GLY A 122 -20.76 45.61 1.97
C GLY A 122 -20.46 45.70 3.46
N ILE A 123 -20.00 44.61 4.08
CA ILE A 123 -19.73 44.56 5.52
C ILE A 123 -18.24 44.66 5.81
N LEU A 124 -17.41 43.86 5.11
CA LEU A 124 -15.98 43.73 5.41
C LEU A 124 -15.10 44.70 4.60
N GLY A 125 -15.61 45.30 3.52
CA GLY A 125 -14.85 46.19 2.64
C GLY A 125 -13.72 45.50 1.86
N MET A 126 -13.75 44.16 1.77
CA MET A 126 -12.74 43.33 1.12
C MET A 126 -13.10 43.06 -0.35
N ASN A 127 -12.18 42.42 -1.10
CA ASN A 127 -12.37 42.07 -2.51
C ASN A 127 -11.70 40.75 -2.87
N THR A 128 -11.87 39.74 -2.03
CA THR A 128 -11.28 38.42 -2.26
C THR A 128 -11.99 37.75 -3.44
N ALA A 129 -11.23 37.27 -4.42
CA ALA A 129 -11.78 36.54 -5.56
C ALA A 129 -12.08 35.09 -5.17
N VAL A 130 -13.26 34.58 -5.55
CA VAL A 130 -13.66 33.18 -5.31
C VAL A 130 -13.97 32.48 -6.63
N LEU A 131 -13.49 31.25 -6.76
CA LEU A 131 -13.71 30.39 -7.91
C LEU A 131 -13.71 28.92 -7.47
N GLY A 132 -14.35 28.07 -8.25
CA GLY A 132 -14.43 26.62 -8.05
C GLY A 132 -15.74 26.13 -7.45
N ALA A 133 -16.07 24.86 -7.73
CA ALA A 133 -17.39 24.30 -7.44
C ALA A 133 -17.67 24.00 -5.95
N SER A 134 -16.74 24.33 -5.06
CA SER A 134 -16.81 23.99 -3.63
C SER A 134 -18.04 24.57 -2.93
N ILE A 135 -18.56 25.73 -3.37
CA ILE A 135 -19.82 26.27 -2.85
C ILE A 135 -20.98 25.32 -3.13
N TRP A 136 -21.06 24.73 -4.34
CA TRP A 136 -22.07 23.71 -4.66
C TRP A 136 -21.91 22.46 -3.81
N VAL A 137 -20.67 22.03 -3.54
CA VAL A 137 -20.39 20.89 -2.66
C VAL A 137 -20.95 21.14 -1.26
N PHE A 138 -20.64 22.28 -0.64
CA PHE A 138 -21.13 22.61 0.70
C PHE A 138 -22.64 22.83 0.75
N THR A 139 -23.24 23.42 -0.30
CA THR A 139 -24.69 23.51 -0.42
C THR A 139 -25.34 22.13 -0.43
N LEU A 140 -24.84 21.20 -1.25
CA LEU A 140 -25.39 19.84 -1.35
C LEU A 140 -25.16 19.01 -0.08
N ILE A 141 -24.00 19.14 0.56
CA ILE A 141 -23.70 18.49 1.84
C ILE A 141 -24.63 19.00 2.94
N ALA A 142 -24.92 20.30 3.00
CA ALA A 142 -25.87 20.86 3.96
C ALA A 142 -27.29 20.32 3.73
N VAL A 143 -27.74 20.22 2.47
CA VAL A 143 -29.04 19.61 2.13
C VAL A 143 -29.10 18.16 2.61
N GLU A 144 -28.06 17.37 2.35
CA GLU A 144 -27.97 15.98 2.80
C GLU A 144 -27.90 15.88 4.32
N ALA A 145 -27.15 16.74 5.01
CA ALA A 145 -27.06 16.75 6.46
C ALA A 145 -28.42 17.00 7.14
N VAL A 146 -29.27 17.85 6.56
CA VAL A 146 -30.65 18.04 7.07
C VAL A 146 -31.50 16.78 6.84
N LYS A 147 -31.34 16.09 5.71
CA LYS A 147 -32.03 14.81 5.46
C LYS A 147 -31.54 13.74 6.44
N THR A 148 -30.23 13.65 6.66
CA THR A 148 -29.62 12.75 7.64
C THR A 148 -30.08 13.08 9.05
N TYR A 149 -30.22 14.35 9.41
CA TYR A 149 -30.76 14.75 10.71
C TYR A 149 -32.20 14.28 10.93
N LYS A 150 -33.03 14.24 9.89
CA LYS A 150 -34.41 13.72 10.01
C LYS A 150 -34.45 12.20 10.26
N SER A 151 -33.48 11.45 9.74
CA SER A 151 -33.41 9.98 9.92
C SER A 151 -32.55 9.55 11.11
N ASN A 152 -31.51 10.32 11.41
CA ASN A 152 -30.51 10.10 12.46
C ASN A 152 -30.16 11.47 13.07
N PRO A 153 -30.94 11.97 14.06
CA PRO A 153 -30.80 13.34 14.55
C PRO A 153 -29.49 13.64 15.27
N TYR A 154 -28.89 12.64 15.89
CA TYR A 154 -27.67 12.82 16.69
C TYR A 154 -26.62 11.79 16.30
N PHE A 155 -25.35 12.20 16.30
CA PHE A 155 -24.22 11.29 16.42
C PHE A 155 -23.64 11.45 17.83
N MET A 156 -23.34 10.33 18.45
CA MET A 156 -22.89 10.31 19.85
C MET A 156 -21.39 10.54 19.92
N LEU A 157 -20.98 11.54 20.69
CA LEU A 157 -19.57 11.81 21.01
C LEU A 157 -19.41 11.70 22.53
N GLY A 158 -19.12 10.48 23.01
CA GLY A 158 -19.24 10.14 24.43
C GLY A 158 -20.71 10.18 24.87
N SER A 159 -21.02 10.91 25.93
CA SER A 159 -22.41 11.17 26.38
C SER A 159 -23.05 12.39 25.71
N ALA A 160 -22.30 13.17 24.93
CA ALA A 160 -22.81 14.36 24.27
C ALA A 160 -23.51 13.98 22.95
N GLN A 161 -24.80 14.28 22.88
CA GLN A 161 -25.58 14.20 21.64
C GLN A 161 -25.21 15.39 20.76
N ILE A 162 -24.41 15.15 19.70
CA ILE A 162 -24.12 16.19 18.73
C ILE A 162 -25.11 16.05 17.57
N PRO A 163 -25.90 17.09 17.27
CA PRO A 163 -26.82 17.04 16.15
C PRO A 163 -26.09 16.77 14.82
N THR A 164 -26.51 15.77 14.04
CA THR A 164 -25.90 15.41 12.75
C THR A 164 -25.94 16.53 11.72
N TRP A 165 -26.89 17.47 11.86
CA TRP A 165 -26.93 18.67 11.01
C TRP A 165 -25.71 19.58 11.21
N ILE A 166 -24.91 19.43 12.28
CA ILE A 166 -23.68 20.21 12.52
C ILE A 166 -22.49 19.69 11.71
N THR A 167 -22.54 18.45 11.20
CA THR A 167 -21.42 17.82 10.47
C THR A 167 -20.81 18.66 9.32
N PRO A 168 -21.59 19.41 8.50
CA PRO A 168 -21.04 20.27 7.47
C PRO A 168 -20.24 21.48 8.02
N PHE A 169 -20.59 22.02 9.19
CA PHE A 169 -19.82 23.10 9.81
C PHE A 169 -18.44 22.64 10.26
N VAL A 170 -18.35 21.42 10.82
CA VAL A 170 -17.06 20.79 11.16
C VAL A 170 -16.22 20.59 9.91
N LEU A 171 -16.84 20.16 8.81
CA LEU A 171 -16.16 19.99 7.53
C LEU A 171 -15.64 21.33 6.97
N VAL A 172 -16.43 22.40 7.03
CA VAL A 172 -15.98 23.75 6.62
C VAL A 172 -14.79 24.23 7.44
N LEU A 173 -14.82 24.05 8.76
CA LEU A 173 -13.70 24.40 9.63
C LEU A 173 -12.46 23.59 9.26
N PHE A 174 -12.60 22.26 9.12
CA PHE A 174 -11.49 21.38 8.76
C PHE A 174 -10.87 21.75 7.40
N VAL A 175 -11.68 21.96 6.37
CA VAL A 175 -11.22 22.34 5.03
C VAL A 175 -10.52 23.70 5.06
N SER A 176 -11.05 24.67 5.81
CA SER A 176 -10.47 26.01 5.88
C SER A 176 -9.15 26.08 6.64
N PHE A 177 -8.89 25.14 7.56
CA PHE A 177 -7.59 25.01 8.24
C PHE A 177 -6.57 24.21 7.43
N LEU A 178 -7.01 23.16 6.72
CA LEU A 178 -6.12 22.19 6.10
C LEU A 178 -5.76 22.54 4.65
N ILE A 179 -6.64 23.25 3.93
CA ILE A 179 -6.43 23.60 2.53
C ILE A 179 -6.17 25.11 2.43
N PRO A 180 -4.93 25.53 2.11
CA PRO A 180 -4.62 26.94 1.98
C PRO A 180 -5.39 27.56 0.79
N ASN A 181 -5.71 28.85 0.90
CA ASN A 181 -6.41 29.64 -0.13
C ASN A 181 -7.88 29.24 -0.42
N THR A 182 -8.58 28.59 0.51
CA THR A 182 -10.04 28.38 0.40
C THR A 182 -10.84 29.52 1.03
N SER A 183 -11.97 29.90 0.43
CA SER A 183 -12.86 30.94 0.98
C SER A 183 -13.79 30.36 2.06
N PHE A 184 -13.39 30.48 3.33
CA PHE A 184 -14.24 30.11 4.48
C PHE A 184 -15.62 30.78 4.39
N LEU A 185 -15.66 32.08 4.10
CA LEU A 185 -16.92 32.83 3.98
C LEU A 185 -17.78 32.30 2.82
N GLY A 186 -17.17 31.98 1.67
CA GLY A 186 -17.89 31.39 0.53
C GLY A 186 -18.52 30.03 0.88
N HIS A 187 -17.81 29.18 1.62
CA HIS A 187 -18.34 27.90 2.08
C HIS A 187 -19.47 28.07 3.10
N VAL A 188 -19.36 29.03 4.03
CA VAL A 188 -20.44 29.36 4.98
C VAL A 188 -21.68 29.88 4.25
N CYS A 189 -21.54 30.71 3.21
CA CYS A 189 -22.67 31.13 2.37
C CYS A 189 -23.34 29.93 1.67
N GLY A 190 -22.54 28.99 1.17
CA GLY A 190 -23.04 27.74 0.58
C GLY A 190 -23.81 26.87 1.59
N LEU A 191 -23.28 26.72 2.81
CA LEU A 191 -23.94 26.02 3.92
C LEU A 191 -25.28 26.68 4.27
N ALA A 192 -25.29 28.00 4.51
CA ALA A 192 -26.49 28.74 4.92
C ALA A 192 -27.64 28.53 3.93
N PHE A 193 -27.34 28.62 2.62
CA PHE A 193 -28.34 28.37 1.58
C PHE A 193 -28.78 26.90 1.54
N GLY A 194 -27.83 25.96 1.63
CA GLY A 194 -28.13 24.52 1.64
C GLY A 194 -29.00 24.08 2.82
N TYR A 195 -28.79 24.63 4.03
CA TYR A 195 -29.67 24.41 5.17
C TYR A 195 -31.08 24.97 4.92
N GLY A 196 -31.19 26.19 4.38
CA GLY A 196 -32.47 26.77 4.00
C GLY A 196 -33.25 25.91 3.01
N TRP A 197 -32.56 25.29 2.05
CA TRP A 197 -33.15 24.33 1.12
C TRP A 197 -33.56 23.02 1.81
N GLY A 198 -32.66 22.40 2.58
CA GLY A 198 -32.91 21.13 3.26
C GLY A 198 -34.04 21.19 4.29
N LEU A 199 -34.19 22.33 4.98
CA LEU A 199 -35.29 22.58 5.91
C LEU A 199 -36.62 22.83 5.19
N GLY A 200 -36.58 23.18 3.90
CA GLY A 200 -37.75 23.37 3.04
C GLY A 200 -38.18 24.83 2.86
N TYR A 201 -37.48 25.79 3.46
CA TYR A 201 -37.81 27.21 3.34
C TYR A 201 -37.62 27.76 1.94
N LEU A 202 -36.74 27.15 1.14
CA LEU A 202 -36.40 27.60 -0.21
C LEU A 202 -37.08 26.80 -1.33
N LYS A 203 -38.01 25.89 -0.99
CA LYS A 203 -38.70 25.05 -1.99
C LYS A 203 -39.50 25.85 -3.03
N PHE A 204 -39.94 27.06 -2.70
CA PHE A 204 -40.64 27.95 -3.63
C PHE A 204 -39.77 28.39 -4.82
N LEU A 205 -38.45 28.25 -4.73
CA LEU A 205 -37.52 28.53 -5.83
C LEU A 205 -37.50 27.42 -6.90
N ALA A 206 -38.03 26.24 -6.59
CA ALA A 206 -38.17 25.17 -7.57
C ALA A 206 -39.22 25.55 -8.63
N PRO A 207 -38.94 25.38 -9.93
CA PRO A 207 -39.95 25.58 -10.96
C PRO A 207 -41.14 24.63 -10.76
N PRO A 208 -42.38 25.07 -11.03
CA PRO A 208 -43.57 24.27 -10.77
C PRO A 208 -43.63 23.07 -11.73
N ASP A 209 -43.99 21.89 -11.21
CA ASP A 209 -43.96 20.63 -11.96
C ASP A 209 -44.83 20.65 -13.22
N TRP A 210 -45.94 21.41 -13.25
CA TRP A 210 -46.78 21.56 -14.45
C TRP A 210 -46.03 22.24 -15.61
N ALA A 211 -45.19 23.24 -15.31
CA ALA A 211 -44.41 23.94 -16.32
C ALA A 211 -43.28 23.05 -16.84
N LEU A 212 -42.63 22.31 -15.94
CA LEU A 212 -41.61 21.34 -16.32
C LEU A 212 -42.18 20.25 -17.23
N ARG A 213 -43.33 19.65 -16.87
CA ARG A 213 -44.02 18.64 -17.70
C ARG A 213 -44.43 19.19 -19.06
N TRP A 214 -44.89 20.45 -19.11
CA TRP A 214 -45.21 21.11 -20.37
C TRP A 214 -43.97 21.25 -21.28
N ILE A 215 -42.82 21.64 -20.73
CA ILE A 215 -41.55 21.72 -21.47
C ILE A 215 -41.10 20.33 -21.93
N GLU A 216 -41.10 19.34 -21.03
CA GLU A 216 -40.70 17.95 -21.32
C GLU A 216 -41.53 17.34 -22.45
N GLY A 217 -42.86 17.50 -22.37
CA GLY A 217 -43.80 17.01 -23.37
C GLY A 217 -43.66 17.72 -24.72
N LYS A 218 -43.55 19.06 -24.72
CA LYS A 218 -43.44 19.85 -25.95
C LYS A 218 -42.13 19.62 -26.71
N LEU A 219 -41.03 19.39 -25.99
CA LEU A 219 -39.70 19.17 -26.59
C LEU A 219 -39.35 17.69 -26.77
N ASN A 220 -40.17 16.77 -26.24
CA ASN A 220 -39.91 15.33 -26.21
C ASN A 220 -38.50 14.99 -25.67
N LEU A 221 -38.13 15.63 -24.55
CA LEU A 221 -36.75 15.55 -24.01
C LEU A 221 -36.34 14.12 -23.67
N LEU A 222 -37.27 13.35 -23.10
CA LEU A 222 -37.07 11.96 -22.69
C LEU A 222 -36.74 11.05 -23.88
N GLY A 223 -37.31 11.32 -25.06
CA GLY A 223 -37.03 10.58 -26.29
C GLY A 223 -35.81 11.08 -27.08
N ARG A 224 -35.37 12.33 -26.84
CA ARG A 224 -34.29 12.97 -27.62
C ARG A 224 -32.94 13.01 -26.90
N LEU A 225 -32.94 13.10 -25.59
CA LEU A 225 -31.73 13.30 -24.79
C LEU A 225 -31.43 12.03 -23.96
N PRO A 226 -30.36 11.29 -24.28
CA PRO A 226 -29.98 10.12 -23.50
C PRO A 226 -29.54 10.54 -22.08
N HIS A 227 -29.89 9.73 -21.08
CA HIS A 227 -29.60 9.98 -19.65
C HIS A 227 -30.29 11.23 -19.06
N TYR A 228 -31.31 11.76 -19.74
CA TYR A 228 -32.20 12.77 -19.20
C TYR A 228 -33.10 12.18 -18.11
N VAL A 229 -33.17 12.82 -16.93
CA VAL A 229 -34.03 12.42 -15.82
C VAL A 229 -35.30 13.28 -15.84
N SER A 230 -36.42 12.66 -16.23
CA SER A 230 -37.70 13.36 -16.33
C SER A 230 -38.37 13.64 -14.99
N VAL A 231 -39.34 14.56 -15.00
CA VAL A 231 -40.12 14.91 -13.81
C VAL A 231 -40.86 13.70 -13.23
N ASP A 232 -41.35 12.81 -14.09
CA ASP A 232 -42.10 11.62 -13.68
C ASP A 232 -41.18 10.42 -13.34
N GLN A 233 -39.88 10.51 -13.68
CA GLN A 233 -38.83 9.59 -13.23
C GLN A 233 -38.15 10.04 -11.93
N LYS A 234 -38.47 11.23 -11.38
CA LYS A 234 -37.99 11.69 -10.07
C LYS A 234 -38.26 10.60 -9.04
N THR A 235 -37.21 10.03 -8.48
CA THR A 235 -37.33 8.86 -7.64
C THR A 235 -37.62 9.26 -6.20
N TYR A 236 -38.89 9.18 -5.80
CA TYR A 236 -39.15 8.55 -4.50
C TYR A 236 -38.82 7.05 -4.66
N GLY A 237 -37.55 6.71 -4.42
CA GLY A 237 -37.11 5.33 -4.16
C GLY A 237 -36.96 4.39 -5.36
N ARG A 238 -36.04 4.66 -6.29
CA ARG A 238 -35.57 3.64 -7.26
C ARG A 238 -34.08 3.75 -7.60
N TYR A 239 -33.25 3.82 -6.57
CA TYR A 239 -32.11 2.90 -6.53
C TYR A 239 -32.66 1.58 -5.99
N GLY A 240 -32.31 0.48 -6.65
CA GLY A 240 -32.73 -0.85 -6.27
C GLY A 240 -32.38 -1.17 -4.82
N VAL A 241 -33.33 -0.92 -3.93
CA VAL A 241 -33.72 -1.92 -2.96
C VAL A 241 -34.20 -3.08 -3.84
N LEU A 242 -33.29 -4.02 -4.13
CA LEU A 242 -33.68 -5.41 -4.22
C LEU A 242 -34.72 -5.63 -3.12
N PRO A 243 -35.76 -6.45 -3.27
CA PRO A 243 -36.35 -7.02 -2.09
C PRO A 243 -35.21 -7.81 -1.41
N THR A 244 -34.43 -7.15 -0.55
CA THR A 244 -34.31 -7.64 0.78
C THR A 244 -35.77 -7.78 1.20
N THR A 245 -36.31 -8.97 0.98
CA THR A 245 -36.98 -9.63 2.08
C THR A 245 -36.25 -9.11 3.30
N ASN A 246 -36.89 -8.26 4.12
CA ASN A 246 -36.38 -8.07 5.47
C ASN A 246 -36.11 -9.51 5.88
N PRO A 247 -34.83 -9.94 6.03
CA PRO A 247 -34.58 -11.19 6.68
C PRO A 247 -35.11 -10.81 8.04
N THR A 248 -36.36 -11.20 8.26
CA THR A 248 -37.09 -11.25 9.51
C THR A 248 -36.29 -10.48 10.55
N GLU A 249 -36.70 -9.29 10.99
CA GLU A 249 -35.97 -8.62 12.09
C GLU A 249 -35.75 -9.58 13.29
N THR A 250 -36.52 -10.68 13.34
CA THR A 250 -36.20 -11.90 14.08
C THR A 250 -34.93 -12.67 13.64
N SER A 251 -34.64 -13.07 12.39
CA SER A 251 -33.45 -13.86 12.01
C SER A 251 -32.09 -13.15 12.18
N GLY A 252 -31.97 -11.86 11.88
CA GLY A 252 -30.73 -11.09 12.14
C GLY A 252 -30.47 -10.82 13.63
N VAL A 253 -31.54 -10.58 14.39
CA VAL A 253 -31.49 -10.45 15.86
C VAL A 253 -31.31 -11.82 16.54
N LEU A 254 -31.86 -12.89 15.98
CA LEU A 254 -31.68 -14.29 16.42
C LEU A 254 -30.26 -14.79 16.13
N LEU A 255 -29.64 -14.43 14.98
CA LEU A 255 -28.23 -14.73 14.71
C LEU A 255 -27.29 -13.92 15.61
N ARG A 256 -27.61 -12.65 15.90
CA ARG A 256 -26.89 -11.81 16.88
C ARG A 256 -27.01 -12.31 18.32
N ARG A 257 -27.99 -13.16 18.63
CA ARG A 257 -28.26 -13.67 19.99
C ARG A 257 -28.11 -15.19 20.15
N ASN A 258 -27.81 -15.93 19.08
CA ASN A 258 -27.54 -17.36 19.21
C ASN A 258 -26.20 -17.55 19.94
N SER A 259 -26.27 -18.01 21.19
CA SER A 259 -25.13 -18.18 22.09
C SER A 259 -24.07 -19.15 21.53
N LEU A 260 -24.47 -20.07 20.65
CA LEU A 260 -23.56 -20.98 19.94
C LEU A 260 -22.75 -20.24 18.88
N ILE A 261 -23.38 -19.36 18.10
CA ILE A 261 -22.74 -18.59 17.02
C ILE A 261 -21.79 -17.53 17.60
N LEU A 262 -22.11 -16.96 18.76
CA LEU A 262 -21.23 -16.00 19.46
C LEU A 262 -20.03 -16.66 20.14
N LYS A 263 -20.04 -17.98 20.39
CA LYS A 263 -18.90 -18.71 20.99
C LYS A 263 -17.91 -19.23 19.95
N LEU A 264 -18.32 -19.33 18.68
CA LEU A 264 -17.52 -19.89 17.58
C LEU A 264 -16.30 -19.05 17.13
N PRO A 265 -16.36 -17.69 17.06
CA PRO A 265 -15.32 -16.91 16.38
C PRO A 265 -13.90 -17.05 16.95
N PRO A 266 -13.67 -17.14 18.27
CA PRO A 266 -12.33 -17.41 18.79
C PRO A 266 -11.74 -18.74 18.33
N TYR A 267 -12.56 -19.80 18.26
CA TYR A 267 -12.13 -21.11 17.76
C TYR A 267 -11.90 -21.09 16.25
N LEU A 268 -12.75 -20.40 15.50
CA LEU A 268 -12.56 -20.21 14.06
C LEU A 268 -11.27 -19.42 13.77
N SER A 269 -11.00 -18.37 14.54
CA SER A 269 -9.76 -17.59 14.46
C SER A 269 -8.53 -18.45 14.74
N PHE A 270 -8.59 -19.31 15.76
CA PHE A 270 -7.50 -20.23 16.08
C PHE A 270 -7.30 -21.26 14.97
N LEU A 271 -8.40 -21.82 14.45
CA LEU A 271 -8.38 -22.75 13.33
C LEU A 271 -7.77 -22.10 12.08
N CYS A 272 -8.09 -20.84 11.78
CA CYS A 272 -7.47 -20.11 10.67
C CYS A 272 -5.95 -19.99 10.83
N ILE A 273 -5.45 -19.66 12.03
CA ILE A 273 -4.00 -19.61 12.29
C ILE A 273 -3.37 -21.00 12.13
N ALA A 274 -3.97 -22.03 12.75
CA ALA A 274 -3.46 -23.40 12.71
C ALA A 274 -3.42 -23.97 11.29
N ILE A 275 -4.51 -23.79 10.52
CA ILE A 275 -4.56 -24.19 9.11
C ILE A 275 -3.55 -23.37 8.30
N GLY A 276 -3.44 -22.06 8.52
CA GLY A 276 -2.46 -21.22 7.83
C GLY A 276 -1.02 -21.73 7.98
N VAL A 277 -0.63 -22.06 9.21
CA VAL A 277 0.70 -22.63 9.50
C VAL A 277 0.86 -24.04 8.93
N ALA A 278 -0.13 -24.91 9.13
CA ALA A 278 -0.10 -26.27 8.59
C ALA A 278 0.00 -26.27 7.05
N TRP A 279 -0.71 -25.35 6.38
CA TRP A 279 -0.67 -25.18 4.94
C TRP A 279 0.74 -24.88 4.44
N LEU A 280 1.47 -23.97 5.11
CA LEU A 280 2.86 -23.67 4.79
C LEU A 280 3.75 -24.91 4.90
N LEU A 281 3.57 -25.72 5.95
CA LEU A 281 4.36 -26.93 6.20
C LEU A 281 4.07 -28.06 5.19
N VAL A 282 2.91 -28.03 4.52
CA VAL A 282 2.52 -28.99 3.48
C VAL A 282 3.14 -28.64 2.11
N LEU A 283 3.45 -27.37 1.84
CA LEU A 283 3.96 -26.91 0.54
C LEU A 283 5.22 -27.63 0.02
N PRO A 284 6.21 -28.03 0.85
CA PRO A 284 7.41 -28.71 0.36
C PRO A 284 7.19 -30.16 -0.13
N LEU A 285 6.00 -30.73 0.07
CA LEU A 285 5.64 -32.05 -0.43
C LEU A 285 5.55 -32.06 -1.96
N ASP A 286 5.78 -33.23 -2.57
CA ASP A 286 5.79 -33.39 -4.03
C ASP A 286 4.44 -33.03 -4.67
N ASP A 287 3.32 -33.33 -4.00
CA ASP A 287 1.98 -33.09 -4.54
C ASP A 287 1.59 -31.60 -4.64
N TYR A 288 2.26 -30.75 -3.84
CA TYR A 288 1.95 -29.32 -3.73
C TYR A 288 3.02 -28.42 -4.36
N SER A 289 4.11 -29.01 -4.85
CA SER A 289 5.20 -28.30 -5.51
C SER A 289 5.38 -28.80 -6.94
N ARG A 290 5.72 -27.89 -7.86
CA ARG A 290 5.83 -28.19 -9.29
C ARG A 290 7.28 -28.15 -9.73
N LYS A 291 7.64 -28.98 -10.70
CA LYS A 291 8.91 -28.81 -11.42
C LYS A 291 8.88 -27.49 -12.19
N THR A 292 10.02 -26.81 -12.22
CA THR A 292 10.18 -25.62 -13.05
C THR A 292 10.16 -25.98 -14.52
N TYR A 293 9.70 -25.04 -15.34
CA TYR A 293 9.64 -25.14 -16.79
C TYR A 293 9.80 -23.73 -17.36
N ILE A 294 10.14 -23.64 -18.64
CA ILE A 294 10.26 -22.34 -19.32
C ILE A 294 8.96 -22.10 -20.08
N SER A 295 8.30 -21.00 -19.75
CA SER A 295 7.01 -20.62 -20.34
C SER A 295 7.22 -19.86 -21.65
N GLU A 296 8.28 -19.08 -21.73
CA GLU A 296 8.65 -18.28 -22.90
C GLU A 296 9.42 -19.13 -23.94
N ASN A 297 8.75 -19.45 -25.04
CA ASN A 297 9.33 -20.28 -26.09
C ASN A 297 10.51 -19.59 -26.80
N ALA A 298 10.56 -18.26 -26.81
CA ALA A 298 11.62 -17.50 -27.47
C ALA A 298 12.99 -17.63 -26.75
N LEU A 299 13.02 -18.01 -25.48
CA LEU A 299 14.27 -18.08 -24.70
C LEU A 299 15.22 -19.17 -25.20
N LEU A 300 14.71 -20.29 -25.71
CA LEU A 300 15.48 -21.38 -26.33
C LEU A 300 16.81 -21.68 -25.58
N PRO A 301 16.76 -21.96 -24.26
CA PRO A 301 17.94 -22.11 -23.41
C PRO A 301 18.88 -23.20 -23.95
N GLY A 302 20.17 -22.88 -24.05
CA GLY A 302 21.20 -23.86 -24.39
C GLY A 302 21.08 -24.52 -25.76
N GLN A 303 20.27 -23.97 -26.67
CA GLN A 303 20.14 -24.48 -28.04
C GLN A 303 21.31 -24.09 -28.96
N VAL A 304 22.16 -23.15 -28.52
CA VAL A 304 23.30 -22.65 -29.29
C VAL A 304 24.60 -23.13 -28.66
N HIS A 305 25.55 -23.55 -29.50
CA HIS A 305 26.91 -23.83 -29.07
C HIS A 305 27.63 -22.53 -28.66
N THR A 306 28.17 -22.53 -27.45
CA THR A 306 29.03 -21.46 -26.93
C THR A 306 30.48 -21.72 -27.34
N TYR A 307 31.16 -20.69 -27.81
CA TYR A 307 32.54 -20.80 -28.30
C TYR A 307 33.56 -20.10 -27.39
N PHE A 308 33.12 -19.54 -26.25
CA PHE A 308 33.98 -18.91 -25.27
C PHE A 308 34.94 -19.93 -24.62
N ALA A 309 36.18 -19.99 -25.14
CA ALA A 309 37.23 -20.91 -24.73
C ALA A 309 38.61 -20.55 -25.35
N GLY A 310 39.62 -21.35 -25.05
CA GLY A 310 40.91 -21.33 -25.77
C GLY A 310 41.66 -20.01 -25.59
N SER A 311 41.85 -19.26 -26.69
CA SER A 311 42.62 -18.01 -26.66
C SER A 311 42.03 -16.94 -25.75
N ASP A 312 40.71 -16.96 -25.51
CA ASP A 312 40.05 -16.00 -24.62
C ASP A 312 40.46 -16.21 -23.15
N GLN A 313 40.94 -17.40 -22.78
CA GLN A 313 41.49 -17.64 -21.45
C GLN A 313 42.77 -16.83 -21.20
N ASN A 314 43.59 -16.62 -22.23
CA ASN A 314 44.80 -15.80 -22.11
C ASN A 314 44.43 -14.32 -21.95
N VAL A 315 43.39 -13.86 -22.66
CA VAL A 315 42.85 -12.50 -22.51
C VAL A 315 42.31 -12.29 -21.09
N PHE A 316 41.55 -13.24 -20.60
CA PHE A 316 41.03 -13.23 -19.23
C PHE A 316 42.16 -13.14 -18.20
N ARG A 317 43.21 -13.96 -18.31
CA ARG A 317 44.37 -13.92 -17.42
C ARG A 317 45.07 -12.56 -17.46
N GLY A 318 45.18 -11.94 -18.65
CA GLY A 318 45.71 -10.59 -18.80
C GLY A 318 44.88 -9.57 -18.03
N TYR A 319 43.57 -9.50 -18.28
CA TYR A 319 42.69 -8.57 -17.56
C TYR A 319 42.65 -8.83 -16.05
N LYS A 320 42.71 -10.09 -15.62
CA LYS A 320 42.80 -10.44 -14.20
C LYS A 320 44.05 -9.86 -13.55
N HIS A 321 45.20 -9.99 -14.21
CA HIS A 321 46.47 -9.40 -13.73
C HIS A 321 46.38 -7.87 -13.60
N GLU A 322 45.72 -7.21 -14.54
CA GLU A 322 45.47 -5.76 -14.49
C GLU A 322 44.51 -5.37 -13.36
N VAL A 323 43.43 -6.14 -13.17
CA VAL A 323 42.47 -5.94 -12.07
C VAL A 323 43.17 -6.09 -10.71
N ASP A 324 44.05 -7.09 -10.57
CA ASP A 324 44.83 -7.32 -9.35
C ASP A 324 45.78 -6.17 -9.04
N ALA A 325 46.40 -5.59 -10.08
CA ALA A 325 47.27 -4.43 -9.92
C ALA A 325 46.52 -3.15 -9.47
N LEU A 326 45.19 -3.15 -9.58
CA LEU A 326 44.33 -2.02 -9.24
C LEU A 326 43.60 -2.17 -7.90
N GLU A 327 43.77 -3.28 -7.17
CA GLU A 327 43.02 -3.57 -5.94
C GLU A 327 43.09 -2.46 -4.88
N GLU A 328 44.27 -1.86 -4.71
CA GLU A 328 44.57 -0.81 -3.72
C GLU A 328 44.39 0.61 -4.28
N LYS A 329 43.95 0.77 -5.53
CA LYS A 329 43.79 2.07 -6.18
C LYS A 329 42.45 2.72 -5.85
N SER A 330 42.38 4.04 -6.01
CA SER A 330 41.13 4.77 -5.83
C SER A 330 40.14 4.43 -6.95
N ASN A 331 38.83 4.56 -6.69
CA ASN A 331 37.80 4.28 -7.68
C ASN A 331 37.94 5.11 -8.98
N ILE A 332 38.46 6.33 -8.88
CA ILE A 332 38.75 7.18 -10.05
C ILE A 332 39.89 6.57 -10.89
N GLU A 333 41.00 6.19 -10.27
CA GLU A 333 42.14 5.54 -10.96
C GLU A 333 41.74 4.20 -11.57
N VAL A 334 40.90 3.41 -10.87
CA VAL A 334 40.32 2.17 -11.39
C VAL A 334 39.51 2.47 -12.65
N ASN A 335 38.61 3.46 -12.60
CA ASN A 335 37.81 3.84 -13.76
C ASN A 335 38.65 4.38 -14.92
N ASP A 336 39.75 5.09 -14.65
CA ASP A 336 40.71 5.53 -15.67
C ASP A 336 41.28 4.36 -16.46
N LYS A 337 41.69 3.29 -15.77
CA LYS A 337 42.18 2.08 -16.44
C LYS A 337 41.08 1.26 -17.11
N LEU A 338 39.90 1.13 -16.50
CA LEU A 338 38.78 0.44 -17.13
C LEU A 338 38.32 1.16 -18.41
N GLU A 339 38.36 2.48 -18.43
CA GLU A 339 38.07 3.28 -19.63
C GLU A 339 39.07 3.00 -20.75
N GLU A 340 40.38 2.91 -20.44
CA GLU A 340 41.40 2.50 -21.42
C GLU A 340 41.08 1.11 -22.03
N PHE A 341 40.70 0.13 -21.19
CA PHE A 341 40.39 -1.23 -21.66
C PHE A 341 39.14 -1.30 -22.55
N PHE A 342 38.07 -0.60 -22.18
CA PHE A 342 36.87 -0.53 -23.02
C PHE A 342 37.14 0.25 -24.33
N LYS A 343 37.95 1.32 -24.29
CA LYS A 343 38.33 2.08 -25.50
C LYS A 343 39.16 1.21 -26.44
N ALA A 344 40.13 0.48 -25.90
CA ALA A 344 40.94 -0.47 -26.68
C ALA A 344 40.09 -1.59 -27.32
N SER A 345 38.94 -1.92 -26.71
CA SER A 345 37.95 -2.86 -27.25
C SER A 345 36.98 -2.23 -28.27
N GLY A 346 37.07 -0.92 -28.53
CA GLY A 346 36.25 -0.21 -29.51
C GLY A 346 34.79 0.00 -29.09
N LEU A 347 34.53 0.14 -27.78
CA LEU A 347 33.21 0.37 -27.20
C LEU A 347 33.01 1.85 -26.84
N LYS A 348 31.76 2.32 -26.88
CA LYS A 348 31.39 3.66 -26.38
C LYS A 348 31.26 3.61 -24.86
N ILE A 349 31.83 4.58 -24.16
CA ILE A 349 31.97 4.54 -22.69
C ILE A 349 31.40 5.82 -22.09
N ALA A 350 30.83 5.69 -20.91
CA ALA A 350 30.47 6.80 -20.06
C ALA A 350 30.71 6.46 -18.59
N ARG A 351 30.78 7.53 -17.78
CA ARG A 351 30.92 7.46 -16.34
C ARG A 351 29.78 8.19 -15.65
N GLN A 352 29.51 7.82 -14.42
CA GLN A 352 28.46 8.41 -13.60
C GLN A 352 28.90 8.50 -12.15
N SER A 353 29.04 9.73 -11.63
CA SER A 353 29.27 9.98 -10.21
C SER A 353 27.97 9.94 -9.42
N TYR A 354 28.02 9.44 -8.18
CA TYR A 354 26.91 9.44 -7.25
C TYR A 354 27.36 9.71 -5.81
N GLU A 355 26.46 10.29 -5.02
CA GLU A 355 26.60 10.52 -3.59
C GLU A 355 25.26 10.29 -2.89
N TYR A 356 25.19 9.31 -1.98
CA TYR A 356 24.09 9.10 -1.06
C TYR A 356 24.52 9.44 0.36
N LYS A 357 23.56 9.93 1.18
CA LYS A 357 23.76 10.16 2.61
C LYS A 357 22.75 9.35 3.38
N SER A 358 23.21 8.52 4.31
CA SER A 358 22.34 7.72 5.18
C SER A 358 23.03 7.44 6.51
N ALA A 359 22.27 7.47 7.60
CA ALA A 359 22.76 7.24 8.96
C ALA A 359 24.05 8.01 9.33
N GLY A 360 24.22 9.24 8.80
CA GLY A 360 25.40 10.08 9.03
C GLY A 360 26.64 9.69 8.22
N GLU A 361 26.58 8.65 7.39
CA GLU A 361 27.63 8.29 6.44
C GLU A 361 27.32 8.82 5.03
N THR A 362 28.39 9.00 4.24
CA THR A 362 28.30 9.41 2.84
C THR A 362 28.85 8.30 1.96
N TYR A 363 27.99 7.73 1.12
CA TYR A 363 28.32 6.68 0.15
C TYR A 363 28.49 7.34 -1.21
N LYS A 364 29.74 7.44 -1.66
CA LYS A 364 30.08 8.07 -2.93
C LYS A 364 30.92 7.16 -3.80
N GLY A 365 30.75 7.29 -5.10
CA GLY A 365 31.51 6.54 -6.08
C GLY A 365 31.26 7.04 -7.50
N GLU A 366 31.96 6.45 -8.44
CA GLU A 366 31.79 6.64 -9.86
C GLU A 366 31.64 5.28 -10.53
N ASN A 367 30.50 5.08 -11.19
CA ASN A 367 30.25 3.92 -12.03
C ASN A 367 30.86 4.16 -13.42
N ILE A 368 31.36 3.10 -14.06
CA ILE A 368 31.77 3.12 -15.46
C ILE A 368 31.00 2.07 -16.24
N TYR A 369 30.55 2.43 -17.44
CA TYR A 369 29.86 1.49 -18.31
C TYR A 369 30.20 1.71 -19.77
N ALA A 370 30.12 0.62 -20.54
CA ALA A 370 30.34 0.61 -21.97
C ALA A 370 29.16 0.01 -22.71
N ILE A 371 28.83 0.56 -23.88
CA ILE A 371 27.71 0.11 -24.71
C ILE A 371 28.25 -0.53 -26.00
N LEU A 372 27.87 -1.77 -26.23
CA LEU A 372 27.96 -2.45 -27.51
C LEU A 372 26.64 -2.30 -28.25
N HIS A 373 26.63 -1.49 -29.30
CA HIS A 373 25.46 -1.40 -30.18
C HIS A 373 25.27 -2.68 -30.99
N ALA A 374 24.04 -3.17 -31.02
CA ALA A 374 23.63 -4.38 -31.71
C ALA A 374 23.91 -4.27 -33.23
N PRO A 375 24.68 -5.19 -33.84
CA PRO A 375 24.89 -5.18 -35.29
C PRO A 375 23.62 -5.48 -36.11
N ARG A 376 22.63 -6.15 -35.49
CA ARG A 376 21.36 -6.55 -36.13
C ARG A 376 20.13 -5.87 -35.53
N GLY A 377 20.31 -4.93 -34.61
CA GLY A 377 19.24 -4.25 -33.89
C GLY A 377 19.15 -2.77 -34.25
N ASP A 378 18.04 -2.15 -33.89
CA ASP A 378 17.77 -0.71 -34.03
C ASP A 378 18.09 0.08 -32.75
N ALA A 379 18.78 -0.55 -31.80
CA ALA A 379 19.13 0.00 -30.48
C ALA A 379 17.93 0.41 -29.60
N THR A 380 16.75 -0.17 -29.83
CA THR A 380 15.53 0.08 -29.03
C THR A 380 15.46 -0.75 -27.74
N GLU A 381 16.29 -1.77 -27.62
CA GLU A 381 16.35 -2.68 -26.48
C GLU A 381 17.79 -2.95 -26.06
N ALA A 382 18.01 -3.19 -24.76
CA ALA A 382 19.33 -3.48 -24.22
C ALA A 382 19.32 -4.57 -23.14
N ILE A 383 20.44 -5.28 -22.99
CA ILE A 383 20.70 -6.26 -21.92
C ILE A 383 21.93 -5.80 -21.14
N VAL A 384 21.93 -5.95 -19.82
CA VAL A 384 23.02 -5.47 -18.96
C VAL A 384 23.85 -6.64 -18.40
N LEU A 385 25.17 -6.58 -18.56
CA LEU A 385 26.13 -7.40 -17.84
C LEU A 385 26.77 -6.55 -16.74
N VAL A 386 26.56 -6.91 -15.48
CA VAL A 386 27.07 -6.14 -14.34
C VAL A 386 28.20 -6.91 -13.64
N GLY A 387 29.28 -6.20 -13.31
CA GLY A 387 30.31 -6.68 -12.39
C GLY A 387 30.68 -5.57 -11.43
N ALA A 388 30.18 -5.62 -10.20
CA ALA A 388 30.59 -4.68 -9.16
C ALA A 388 32.06 -4.89 -8.82
N TRP A 389 32.83 -3.82 -8.65
CA TRP A 389 34.25 -3.87 -8.29
C TRP A 389 34.47 -4.58 -6.95
N ARG A 390 33.65 -4.23 -5.95
CA ARG A 390 33.57 -4.95 -4.67
C ARG A 390 32.21 -5.59 -4.51
N ASN A 391 32.21 -6.85 -4.10
CA ASN A 391 30.98 -7.60 -3.87
C ASN A 391 30.30 -7.20 -2.55
N ILE A 392 29.18 -7.86 -2.20
CA ILE A 392 28.40 -7.51 -1.00
C ILE A 392 29.16 -7.76 0.32
N GLU A 393 30.17 -8.64 0.30
CA GLU A 393 31.08 -8.91 1.42
C GLU A 393 32.28 -7.95 1.47
N GLY A 394 32.37 -6.99 0.52
CA GLY A 394 33.47 -6.03 0.42
C GLY A 394 34.75 -6.59 -0.24
N LYS A 395 34.73 -7.85 -0.70
CA LYS A 395 35.86 -8.48 -1.40
C LYS A 395 35.95 -7.97 -2.83
N LEU A 396 37.17 -7.89 -3.35
CA LEU A 396 37.40 -7.59 -4.77
C LEU A 396 36.75 -8.68 -5.62
N ASN A 397 35.89 -8.29 -6.57
CA ASN A 397 35.27 -9.20 -7.53
C ASN A 397 36.24 -9.53 -8.67
N ARG A 398 37.38 -10.12 -8.30
CA ARG A 398 38.59 -10.28 -9.12
C ARG A 398 38.31 -10.95 -10.46
N SER A 399 37.79 -12.17 -10.42
CA SER A 399 37.48 -12.93 -11.63
C SER A 399 36.20 -12.42 -12.32
N GLY A 400 35.26 -11.85 -11.57
CA GLY A 400 34.03 -11.31 -12.15
C GLY A 400 34.28 -10.11 -13.06
N VAL A 401 35.01 -9.10 -12.60
CA VAL A 401 35.33 -7.91 -13.40
C VAL A 401 36.21 -8.27 -14.61
N ALA A 402 37.22 -9.12 -14.42
CA ALA A 402 38.04 -9.62 -15.51
C ALA A 402 37.20 -10.37 -16.57
N LEU A 403 36.17 -11.12 -16.14
CA LEU A 403 35.26 -11.82 -17.04
C LEU A 403 34.35 -10.85 -17.80
N VAL A 404 33.84 -9.79 -17.15
CA VAL A 404 33.09 -8.71 -17.84
C VAL A 404 33.93 -8.09 -18.95
N LEU A 405 35.18 -7.72 -18.67
CA LEU A 405 36.09 -7.12 -19.66
C LEU A 405 36.39 -8.09 -20.82
N THR A 406 36.61 -9.37 -20.50
CA THR A 406 36.87 -10.41 -21.50
C THR A 406 35.65 -10.65 -22.38
N LEU A 407 34.46 -10.76 -21.79
CA LEU A 407 33.20 -10.94 -22.50
C LEU A 407 32.85 -9.71 -23.35
N ALA A 408 33.15 -8.50 -22.89
CA ALA A 408 32.96 -7.29 -23.67
C ALA A 408 33.75 -7.31 -24.98
N ARG A 409 35.04 -7.68 -24.89
CA ARG A 409 35.89 -7.87 -26.07
C ARG A 409 35.41 -9.05 -26.93
N TYR A 410 35.00 -10.16 -26.32
CA TYR A 410 34.51 -11.35 -27.03
C TYR A 410 33.21 -11.03 -27.80
N PHE A 411 32.18 -10.49 -27.15
CA PHE A 411 30.89 -10.16 -27.76
C PHE A 411 31.00 -9.16 -28.89
N LYS A 412 31.92 -8.18 -28.80
CA LYS A 412 32.19 -7.23 -29.88
C LYS A 412 32.60 -7.90 -31.20
N ARG A 413 33.25 -9.07 -31.16
CA ARG A 413 33.67 -9.82 -32.37
C ARG A 413 32.51 -10.53 -33.06
N TRP A 414 31.36 -10.69 -32.40
CA TRP A 414 30.21 -11.41 -32.93
C TRP A 414 29.17 -10.45 -33.50
N SER A 415 28.64 -10.78 -34.68
CA SER A 415 27.65 -9.97 -35.39
C SER A 415 26.21 -10.45 -35.18
N LEU A 416 25.94 -11.22 -34.11
CA LEU A 416 24.65 -11.90 -33.91
C LEU A 416 23.66 -11.14 -33.02
N TRP A 417 24.12 -10.14 -32.30
CA TRP A 417 23.32 -9.40 -31.33
C TRP A 417 22.27 -8.54 -32.02
N SER A 418 21.02 -8.66 -31.55
CA SER A 418 19.86 -7.86 -31.94
C SER A 418 19.47 -6.84 -30.86
N LYS A 419 20.00 -6.98 -29.64
CA LYS A 419 19.86 -6.00 -28.55
C LYS A 419 21.21 -5.41 -28.20
N ASP A 420 21.21 -4.15 -27.79
CA ASP A 420 22.43 -3.51 -27.28
C ASP A 420 22.87 -4.23 -26.01
N ILE A 421 24.18 -4.30 -25.79
CA ILE A 421 24.73 -4.89 -24.56
C ILE A 421 25.47 -3.82 -23.78
N ILE A 422 25.05 -3.63 -22.54
CA ILE A 422 25.66 -2.68 -21.60
C ILE A 422 26.56 -3.47 -20.65
N PHE A 423 27.84 -3.15 -20.63
CA PHE A 423 28.80 -3.67 -19.65
C PHE A 423 28.96 -2.64 -18.54
N LEU A 424 28.41 -2.93 -17.37
CA LEU A 424 28.39 -2.02 -16.22
C LEU A 424 29.34 -2.51 -15.12
N ILE A 425 30.29 -1.66 -14.74
CA ILE A 425 31.16 -1.88 -13.58
C ILE A 425 30.84 -0.78 -12.55
N THR A 426 30.27 -1.20 -11.42
CA THR A 426 29.91 -0.30 -10.32
C THR A 426 31.00 -0.29 -9.27
N ALA A 427 31.17 0.83 -8.55
CA ALA A 427 32.21 0.93 -7.52
C ALA A 427 31.94 -0.02 -6.33
N ASP A 428 30.67 -0.26 -6.01
CA ASP A 428 30.19 -1.16 -4.97
C ASP A 428 28.98 -1.98 -5.46
N SER A 429 28.51 -2.91 -4.64
CA SER A 429 27.35 -3.78 -4.94
C SER A 429 26.00 -3.25 -4.43
N LYS A 430 25.96 -2.09 -3.78
CA LYS A 430 24.79 -1.57 -3.03
C LYS A 430 24.25 -0.26 -3.60
N ALA A 431 25.03 0.81 -3.50
CA ALA A 431 24.69 2.17 -3.93
C ALA A 431 24.93 2.38 -5.43
N GLY A 432 26.05 1.88 -5.96
CA GLY A 432 26.43 2.07 -7.36
C GLY A 432 25.39 1.56 -8.35
N PRO A 433 24.91 0.30 -8.24
CA PRO A 433 23.89 -0.24 -9.12
C PRO A 433 22.57 0.55 -9.04
N GLN A 434 22.16 0.94 -7.82
CA GLN A 434 20.96 1.74 -7.61
C GLN A 434 21.04 3.10 -8.31
N ALA A 435 22.13 3.85 -8.09
CA ALA A 435 22.34 5.15 -8.73
C ALA A 435 22.33 5.07 -10.26
N TRP A 436 22.90 3.99 -10.82
CA TRP A 436 22.93 3.80 -12.26
C TRP A 436 21.55 3.51 -12.83
N VAL A 437 20.78 2.61 -12.21
CA VAL A 437 19.44 2.25 -12.68
C VAL A 437 18.45 3.40 -12.49
N ASP A 438 18.52 4.14 -11.38
CA ASP A 438 17.71 5.34 -11.14
C ASP A 438 17.98 6.39 -12.24
N ALA A 439 19.26 6.62 -12.57
CA ALA A 439 19.60 7.56 -13.64
C ALA A 439 19.29 7.06 -15.04
N TYR A 440 19.27 5.74 -15.25
CA TYR A 440 18.81 5.16 -16.52
C TYR A 440 17.33 5.49 -16.77
N HIS A 441 16.50 5.45 -15.72
CA HIS A 441 15.06 5.72 -15.77
C HIS A 441 14.66 7.16 -15.44
N ASP A 442 15.63 8.08 -15.29
CA ASP A 442 15.41 9.50 -14.97
C ASP A 442 14.62 9.73 -13.65
N THR A 443 14.81 8.84 -12.67
CA THR A 443 14.18 8.91 -11.34
C THR A 443 15.15 9.37 -10.24
N HIS A 444 16.39 9.65 -10.59
CA HIS A 444 17.46 10.02 -9.65
C HIS A 444 17.34 11.46 -9.14
N GLN A 445 17.95 11.73 -7.98
CA GLN A 445 17.96 13.06 -7.36
C GLN A 445 19.21 13.85 -7.78
N SER A 446 19.03 14.85 -8.66
CA SER A 446 20.09 15.78 -9.07
C SER A 446 20.27 16.91 -8.04
N PRO A 447 21.50 17.36 -7.72
CA PRO A 447 22.79 17.00 -8.33
C PRO A 447 23.55 15.86 -7.63
N ALA A 448 22.97 15.24 -6.60
CA ALA A 448 23.65 14.21 -5.80
C ALA A 448 23.99 12.96 -6.62
N ILE A 449 23.13 12.60 -7.58
CA ILE A 449 23.37 11.55 -8.57
C ILE A 449 23.47 12.22 -9.93
N ALA A 450 24.52 11.91 -10.71
CA ALA A 450 24.66 12.42 -12.06
C ALA A 450 23.75 11.69 -13.05
N SER A 451 23.22 12.41 -14.03
CA SER A 451 22.51 11.82 -15.17
C SER A 451 23.47 11.03 -16.06
N LEU A 452 22.96 10.02 -16.76
CA LEU A 452 23.76 9.20 -17.68
C LEU A 452 24.06 9.96 -18.98
N PRO A 453 25.34 10.15 -19.36
CA PRO A 453 25.71 10.79 -20.63
C PRO A 453 25.32 9.96 -21.86
N LEU A 454 25.28 8.64 -21.71
CA LEU A 454 24.93 7.69 -22.76
C LEU A 454 23.81 6.78 -22.28
N LYS A 455 22.72 6.68 -23.05
CA LYS A 455 21.65 5.70 -22.81
C LYS A 455 21.49 4.81 -24.05
N SER A 456 20.93 3.62 -23.84
CA SER A 456 20.50 2.73 -24.90
C SER A 456 18.97 2.54 -24.78
N GLY A 457 18.44 1.52 -25.43
CA GLY A 457 17.02 1.17 -25.42
C GLY A 457 16.48 0.66 -24.08
N ALA A 458 15.24 0.18 -24.08
CA ALA A 458 14.60 -0.39 -22.89
C ALA A 458 15.39 -1.60 -22.38
N LEU A 459 15.62 -1.67 -21.06
CA LEU A 459 16.36 -2.78 -20.45
C LEU A 459 15.48 -4.02 -20.37
N GLN A 460 15.88 -5.09 -21.06
CA GLN A 460 15.14 -6.35 -21.12
C GLN A 460 15.52 -7.31 -19.99
N GLY A 461 16.74 -7.20 -19.48
CA GLY A 461 17.20 -7.99 -18.34
C GLY A 461 18.65 -7.66 -17.98
N ALA A 462 19.05 -8.12 -16.79
CA ALA A 462 20.41 -7.95 -16.30
C ALA A 462 20.97 -9.25 -15.70
N VAL A 463 22.24 -9.52 -15.95
CA VAL A 463 22.97 -10.62 -15.33
C VAL A 463 24.17 -10.03 -14.61
N VAL A 464 24.31 -10.38 -13.33
CA VAL A 464 25.41 -9.91 -12.49
C VAL A 464 26.38 -11.07 -12.25
N ILE A 465 27.68 -10.80 -12.37
CA ILE A 465 28.74 -11.76 -12.04
C ILE A 465 29.37 -11.36 -10.71
N ASP A 466 29.36 -12.27 -9.74
CA ASP A 466 30.08 -12.13 -8.48
C ASP A 466 31.00 -13.34 -8.28
N TYR A 467 32.24 -13.19 -8.74
CA TYR A 467 33.26 -14.22 -8.76
C TYR A 467 34.55 -13.65 -8.13
N PRO A 468 34.66 -13.65 -6.79
CA PRO A 468 35.72 -12.95 -6.07
C PRO A 468 37.05 -13.71 -5.99
N PHE A 469 37.06 -15.03 -6.24
CA PHE A 469 38.24 -15.88 -6.10
C PHE A 469 38.86 -16.29 -7.45
N ASP A 470 40.02 -16.93 -7.38
CA ASP A 470 40.87 -17.29 -8.52
C ASP A 470 41.02 -18.80 -8.76
N HIS A 471 40.44 -19.63 -7.90
CA HIS A 471 40.42 -21.08 -8.03
C HIS A 471 39.21 -21.57 -8.82
N ARG A 472 39.25 -22.84 -9.23
CA ARG A 472 38.12 -23.53 -9.87
C ARG A 472 36.96 -23.74 -8.91
N PHE A 473 35.76 -23.84 -9.45
CA PHE A 473 34.53 -24.04 -8.69
C PHE A 473 33.82 -25.34 -9.05
N GLU A 474 32.88 -25.73 -8.18
CA GLU A 474 32.06 -26.93 -8.37
C GLU A 474 30.68 -26.59 -8.94
N SER A 475 30.02 -25.58 -8.37
CA SER A 475 28.62 -25.24 -8.66
C SER A 475 28.39 -23.72 -8.67
N ILE A 476 27.23 -23.31 -9.19
CA ILE A 476 26.80 -21.91 -9.27
C ILE A 476 25.64 -21.67 -8.30
N HIS A 477 25.76 -20.66 -7.47
CA HIS A 477 24.71 -20.13 -6.63
C HIS A 477 24.02 -18.98 -7.36
N ILE A 478 22.70 -19.08 -7.52
CA ILE A 478 21.90 -18.00 -8.13
C ILE A 478 21.25 -17.20 -7.00
N VAL A 479 21.61 -15.93 -6.91
CA VAL A 479 20.95 -14.96 -6.03
C VAL A 479 19.89 -14.22 -6.85
N TYR A 480 18.67 -14.22 -6.35
CA TYR A 480 17.50 -13.69 -7.05
C TYR A 480 16.59 -12.84 -6.14
N ASP A 481 16.89 -12.72 -4.85
CA ASP A 481 16.03 -12.00 -3.91
C ASP A 481 16.13 -10.49 -4.15
N GLY A 482 15.03 -9.88 -4.61
CA GLY A 482 14.92 -8.45 -4.80
C GLY A 482 14.52 -7.69 -3.54
N ILE A 483 14.59 -6.37 -3.63
CA ILE A 483 14.14 -5.50 -2.54
C ILE A 483 12.64 -5.67 -2.29
N ASN A 484 12.20 -5.44 -1.04
CA ASN A 484 10.79 -5.53 -0.65
C ASN A 484 10.10 -6.88 -0.95
N GLY A 485 10.88 -7.96 -1.15
CA GLY A 485 10.35 -9.29 -1.49
C GLY A 485 9.93 -9.44 -2.96
N GLN A 486 10.34 -8.51 -3.83
CA GLN A 486 10.17 -8.64 -5.27
C GLN A 486 11.10 -9.73 -5.83
N LEU A 487 10.67 -10.39 -6.89
CA LEU A 487 11.40 -11.49 -7.52
C LEU A 487 11.47 -11.27 -9.03
N PRO A 488 12.58 -11.66 -9.69
CA PRO A 488 12.65 -11.66 -11.13
C PRO A 488 11.72 -12.73 -11.69
N ASN A 489 11.34 -12.57 -12.94
CA ASN A 489 10.59 -13.56 -13.69
C ASN A 489 11.27 -14.95 -13.61
N LEU A 490 10.49 -15.97 -13.25
CA LEU A 490 11.00 -17.32 -13.02
C LEU A 490 11.68 -17.93 -14.27
N ASP A 491 11.31 -17.52 -15.48
CA ASP A 491 11.91 -18.05 -16.71
C ASP A 491 13.38 -17.63 -16.88
N LEU A 492 13.79 -16.47 -16.36
CA LEU A 492 15.19 -16.06 -16.35
C LEU A 492 16.03 -17.02 -15.49
N LEU A 493 15.54 -17.33 -14.29
CA LEU A 493 16.19 -18.29 -13.38
C LEU A 493 16.21 -19.69 -14.00
N ASN A 494 15.09 -20.14 -14.55
CA ASN A 494 14.99 -21.46 -15.20
C ASN A 494 15.90 -21.59 -16.42
N THR A 495 16.08 -20.51 -17.17
CA THR A 495 17.00 -20.45 -18.31
C THR A 495 18.43 -20.69 -17.85
N VAL A 496 18.88 -20.00 -16.80
CA VAL A 496 20.23 -20.23 -16.25
C VAL A 496 20.37 -21.63 -15.68
N VAL A 497 19.38 -22.14 -14.95
CA VAL A 497 19.40 -23.51 -14.42
C VAL A 497 19.50 -24.54 -15.56
N SER A 498 18.72 -24.35 -16.62
CA SER A 498 18.73 -25.23 -17.79
C SER A 498 20.06 -25.21 -18.53
N ILE A 499 20.68 -24.03 -18.69
CA ILE A 499 22.00 -23.87 -19.31
C ILE A 499 23.09 -24.49 -18.43
N ALA A 500 23.15 -24.11 -17.16
CA ALA A 500 24.20 -24.54 -16.23
C ALA A 500 24.14 -26.06 -16.00
N SER A 501 23.00 -26.57 -15.55
CA SER A 501 22.87 -27.99 -15.20
C SER A 501 22.61 -28.89 -16.42
N GLY A 502 21.83 -28.43 -17.39
CA GLY A 502 21.46 -29.23 -18.56
C GLY A 502 22.55 -29.29 -19.62
N GLN A 503 23.04 -28.13 -20.08
CA GLN A 503 24.03 -28.06 -21.16
C GLN A 503 25.48 -28.22 -20.65
N MET A 504 25.82 -27.59 -19.52
CA MET A 504 27.21 -27.51 -19.03
C MET A 504 27.53 -28.52 -17.92
N GLY A 505 26.54 -29.22 -17.37
CA GLY A 505 26.73 -30.19 -16.28
C GLY A 505 27.19 -29.55 -14.95
N ILE A 506 26.90 -28.27 -14.74
CA ILE A 506 27.25 -27.50 -13.55
C ILE A 506 26.09 -27.53 -12.56
N GLY A 507 26.36 -27.89 -11.30
CA GLY A 507 25.35 -27.87 -10.25
C GLY A 507 24.86 -26.46 -9.96
N VAL A 508 23.57 -26.33 -9.60
CA VAL A 508 22.98 -25.04 -9.21
C VAL A 508 22.38 -25.13 -7.81
N SER A 509 22.76 -24.17 -6.97
CA SER A 509 22.24 -24.00 -5.62
C SER A 509 21.51 -22.67 -5.46
N LEU A 510 20.58 -22.62 -4.51
CA LEU A 510 19.82 -21.42 -4.15
C LEU A 510 19.89 -21.21 -2.63
N GLN A 511 19.65 -19.99 -2.16
CA GLN A 511 19.46 -19.67 -0.74
C GLN A 511 20.61 -20.20 0.16
N GLN A 512 21.84 -20.19 -0.36
CA GLN A 512 23.05 -20.72 0.30
C GLN A 512 22.89 -22.17 0.79
N MET A 513 22.08 -22.96 0.09
CA MET A 513 21.94 -24.40 0.30
C MET A 513 22.97 -25.13 -0.57
N TRP A 514 24.22 -25.11 -0.11
CA TRP A 514 25.38 -25.68 -0.80
C TRP A 514 25.26 -27.17 -1.06
N HIS A 515 24.55 -27.88 -0.17
CA HIS A 515 24.16 -29.27 -0.36
C HIS A 515 22.64 -29.39 -0.22
N HIS A 516 21.99 -29.97 -1.23
CA HIS A 516 20.54 -30.11 -1.27
C HIS A 516 20.18 -31.45 -1.89
N THR A 517 19.58 -32.35 -1.13
CA THR A 517 19.27 -33.72 -1.61
C THR A 517 17.83 -33.88 -2.10
N ASP A 518 17.12 -32.77 -2.31
CA ASP A 518 15.70 -32.74 -2.72
C ASP A 518 14.74 -33.49 -1.77
N ASN A 519 15.12 -33.61 -0.49
CA ASN A 519 14.24 -34.16 0.55
C ASN A 519 13.34 -33.06 1.15
N TYR A 520 12.27 -33.45 1.85
CA TYR A 520 11.34 -32.50 2.48
C TYR A 520 12.02 -31.46 3.38
N LYS A 521 13.00 -31.87 4.20
CA LYS A 521 13.69 -31.00 5.15
C LYS A 521 14.51 -29.93 4.42
N ASP A 522 15.22 -30.33 3.37
CA ASP A 522 16.04 -29.41 2.57
C ASP A 522 15.15 -28.43 1.81
N ARG A 523 14.06 -28.91 1.19
CA ARG A 523 13.06 -28.07 0.52
C ARG A 523 12.44 -27.05 1.48
N LEU A 524 12.01 -27.50 2.66
CA LEU A 524 11.46 -26.64 3.71
C LEU A 524 12.49 -25.59 4.14
N LYS A 525 13.75 -25.99 4.33
CA LYS A 525 14.82 -25.06 4.72
C LYS A 525 15.12 -24.03 3.62
N THR A 526 15.17 -24.44 2.35
CA THR A 526 15.32 -23.55 1.19
C THR A 526 14.18 -22.55 1.15
N MET A 527 12.94 -23.02 1.27
CA MET A 527 11.74 -22.16 1.30
C MET A 527 11.80 -21.16 2.45
N LEU A 528 12.05 -21.60 3.67
CA LEU A 528 12.06 -20.73 4.86
C LEU A 528 13.19 -19.70 4.81
N ARG A 529 14.35 -20.05 4.25
CA ARG A 529 15.45 -19.10 4.01
C ARG A 529 15.05 -18.05 2.97
N GLY A 530 14.48 -18.46 1.84
CA GLY A 530 13.96 -17.53 0.83
C GLY A 530 12.85 -16.63 1.41
N MET A 531 11.95 -17.20 2.22
CA MET A 531 10.93 -16.41 2.90
C MET A 531 11.54 -15.39 3.87
N MET A 532 12.58 -15.77 4.63
CA MET A 532 13.27 -14.83 5.52
C MET A 532 13.91 -13.67 4.73
N ASN A 533 14.62 -13.95 3.65
CA ASN A 533 15.25 -12.92 2.81
C ASN A 533 14.21 -11.99 2.19
N GLN A 534 13.14 -12.54 1.60
CA GLN A 534 12.02 -11.77 1.07
C GLN A 534 11.31 -10.95 2.15
N GLY A 535 11.16 -11.50 3.36
CA GLY A 535 10.53 -10.82 4.49
C GLY A 535 11.37 -9.64 5.00
N LEU A 536 12.70 -9.78 5.06
CA LEU A 536 13.60 -8.70 5.41
C LEU A 536 13.63 -7.61 4.33
N GLY A 537 13.52 -7.99 3.05
CA GLY A 537 13.35 -7.06 1.93
C GLY A 537 14.58 -6.22 1.57
N HIS A 538 15.75 -6.60 2.09
CA HIS A 538 17.05 -5.97 1.78
C HIS A 538 17.56 -6.39 0.39
N ALA A 539 18.43 -5.59 -0.22
CA ALA A 539 19.08 -5.97 -1.47
C ALA A 539 20.11 -7.09 -1.21
N SER A 540 19.95 -8.22 -1.89
CA SER A 540 20.86 -9.37 -1.75
C SER A 540 22.06 -9.30 -2.71
N GLY A 541 22.03 -8.39 -3.69
CA GLY A 541 23.13 -8.09 -4.58
C GLY A 541 22.78 -6.98 -5.58
N PRO A 542 23.68 -6.66 -6.54
CA PRO A 542 23.48 -5.60 -7.53
C PRO A 542 22.21 -5.76 -8.37
N HIS A 543 21.78 -7.01 -8.60
CA HIS A 543 20.59 -7.33 -9.38
C HIS A 543 19.31 -6.77 -8.73
N SER A 544 19.28 -6.66 -7.40
CA SER A 544 18.09 -6.24 -6.66
C SER A 544 17.63 -4.81 -7.01
N SER A 545 18.54 -3.94 -7.48
CA SER A 545 18.23 -2.57 -7.92
C SER A 545 17.50 -2.49 -9.26
N PHE A 546 17.56 -3.53 -10.09
CA PHE A 546 16.94 -3.57 -11.42
C PHE A 546 15.45 -3.98 -11.35
N ILE A 547 15.12 -4.89 -10.43
CA ILE A 547 13.79 -5.50 -10.31
C ILE A 547 12.66 -4.46 -10.10
N PRO A 548 12.81 -3.40 -9.28
CA PRO A 548 11.77 -2.37 -9.09
C PRO A 548 11.37 -1.64 -10.37
N TYR A 549 12.26 -1.61 -11.36
CA TYR A 549 12.03 -1.02 -12.67
C TYR A 549 11.49 -2.02 -13.69
N HIS A 550 11.03 -3.19 -13.24
CA HIS A 550 10.59 -4.30 -14.08
C HIS A 550 11.69 -4.82 -15.02
N VAL A 551 12.95 -4.69 -14.62
CA VAL A 551 14.09 -5.27 -15.31
C VAL A 551 14.49 -6.54 -14.58
N ASP A 552 14.19 -7.69 -15.18
CA ASP A 552 14.48 -8.99 -14.59
C ASP A 552 15.99 -9.20 -14.46
N ALA A 553 16.44 -9.48 -13.23
CA ALA A 553 17.86 -9.56 -12.94
C ALA A 553 18.21 -10.64 -11.92
N ILE A 554 19.38 -11.26 -12.10
CA ILE A 554 19.93 -12.30 -11.21
C ILE A 554 21.45 -12.13 -11.04
N THR A 555 21.99 -12.60 -9.92
CA THR A 555 23.43 -12.68 -9.69
C THR A 555 23.92 -14.13 -9.69
N LEU A 556 25.00 -14.39 -10.41
CA LEU A 556 25.66 -15.68 -10.49
C LEU A 556 26.93 -15.67 -9.65
N GLN A 557 26.97 -16.56 -8.65
CA GLN A 557 28.08 -16.72 -7.72
C GLN A 557 28.65 -18.14 -7.81
N PRO A 558 29.85 -18.37 -8.38
CA PRO A 558 30.47 -19.68 -8.32
C PRO A 558 30.88 -19.99 -6.87
N PHE A 559 30.84 -21.27 -6.48
CA PHE A 559 31.30 -21.71 -5.16
C PHE A 559 31.80 -23.16 -5.19
N GLY A 560 32.47 -23.54 -4.10
CA GLY A 560 33.06 -24.87 -3.92
C GLY A 560 34.40 -25.02 -4.63
N GLU A 561 35.03 -26.18 -4.46
CA GLU A 561 36.25 -26.57 -5.16
C GLU A 561 35.91 -27.67 -6.17
N GLY A 562 36.15 -27.42 -7.45
CA GLY A 562 35.76 -28.36 -8.49
C GLY A 562 36.59 -28.25 -9.75
N TRP A 563 36.02 -28.74 -10.86
CA TRP A 563 36.70 -28.80 -12.15
C TRP A 563 36.32 -27.65 -13.08
N GLN A 564 35.29 -26.87 -12.73
CA GLN A 564 34.80 -25.77 -13.56
C GLN A 564 35.69 -24.55 -13.39
N ASP A 565 35.99 -23.89 -14.50
CA ASP A 565 36.88 -22.73 -14.55
C ASP A 565 36.13 -21.47 -15.00
N GLU A 566 36.85 -20.36 -15.11
CA GLU A 566 36.29 -19.08 -15.52
C GLU A 566 35.71 -19.11 -16.95
N MET A 567 36.22 -20.01 -17.80
CA MET A 567 35.67 -20.22 -19.14
C MET A 567 34.31 -20.93 -19.07
N ALA A 568 34.13 -21.89 -18.15
CA ALA A 568 32.83 -22.51 -17.91
C ALA A 568 31.78 -21.47 -17.48
N MET A 569 32.12 -20.57 -16.56
CA MET A 569 31.26 -19.45 -16.17
C MET A 569 30.96 -18.53 -17.37
N GLY A 570 31.98 -18.17 -18.15
CA GLY A 570 31.80 -17.34 -19.35
C GLY A 570 30.89 -17.97 -20.40
N ARG A 571 30.92 -19.30 -20.58
CA ARG A 571 29.98 -20.02 -21.46
C ARG A 571 28.55 -19.99 -20.94
N VAL A 572 28.34 -20.14 -19.63
CA VAL A 572 27.01 -19.99 -19.02
C VAL A 572 26.46 -18.59 -19.33
N ILE A 573 27.27 -17.55 -19.10
CA ILE A 573 26.88 -16.16 -19.37
C ILE A 573 26.63 -15.93 -20.87
N GLU A 574 27.52 -16.39 -21.76
CA GLU A 574 27.31 -16.29 -23.21
C GLU A 574 25.97 -16.91 -23.62
N SER A 575 25.67 -18.13 -23.13
CA SER A 575 24.43 -18.82 -23.44
C SER A 575 23.21 -18.08 -22.89
N THR A 576 23.29 -17.53 -21.67
CA THR A 576 22.21 -16.71 -21.09
C THR A 576 21.95 -15.44 -21.91
N PHE A 577 23.00 -14.75 -22.36
CA PHE A 577 22.85 -13.57 -23.21
C PHE A 577 22.27 -13.91 -24.58
N ARG A 578 22.60 -15.08 -25.14
CA ARG A 578 21.98 -15.56 -26.38
C ARG A 578 20.49 -15.80 -26.20
N SER A 579 20.07 -16.40 -25.08
CA SER A 579 18.66 -16.59 -24.74
C SER A 579 17.91 -15.27 -24.57
N LEU A 580 18.47 -14.32 -23.81
CA LEU A 580 17.88 -12.99 -23.63
C LEU A 580 17.82 -12.19 -24.94
N ASN A 581 18.81 -12.35 -25.81
CA ASN A 581 18.85 -11.68 -27.11
C ASN A 581 17.70 -12.12 -28.04
N ASN A 582 17.19 -13.35 -27.87
CA ASN A 582 16.09 -13.90 -28.66
C ASN A 582 14.70 -13.44 -28.22
N LEU A 583 14.56 -12.84 -27.03
CA LEU A 583 13.28 -12.32 -26.56
C LEU A 583 12.73 -11.28 -27.54
N LEU A 584 11.44 -11.31 -27.85
CA LEU A 584 10.78 -10.30 -28.69
C LEU A 584 10.02 -9.27 -27.86
N GLU A 585 9.78 -9.58 -26.60
CA GLU A 585 9.04 -8.78 -25.64
C GLU A 585 9.60 -9.05 -24.24
N HIS A 586 9.32 -8.14 -23.30
CA HIS A 586 9.70 -8.32 -21.89
C HIS A 586 9.13 -9.64 -21.36
N LEU A 587 9.82 -10.28 -20.41
CA LEU A 587 9.31 -11.51 -19.80
C LEU A 587 8.01 -11.20 -19.05
N HIS A 588 6.89 -11.82 -19.45
CA HIS A 588 5.58 -11.57 -18.83
C HIS A 588 4.68 -12.82 -18.75
N GLN A 589 5.05 -13.92 -19.42
CA GLN A 589 4.27 -15.16 -19.45
C GLN A 589 4.41 -16.01 -18.18
N SER A 590 5.58 -15.97 -17.53
CA SER A 590 5.89 -16.79 -16.36
C SER A 590 5.59 -16.08 -15.03
N PHE A 591 5.87 -16.76 -13.92
CA PHE A 591 5.52 -16.30 -12.57
C PHE A 591 6.50 -15.24 -12.05
N PHE A 592 5.95 -14.16 -11.47
CA PHE A 592 6.67 -13.14 -10.67
C PHE A 592 6.52 -13.36 -9.15
N PHE A 593 5.66 -14.29 -8.76
CA PHE A 593 5.35 -14.58 -7.36
C PHE A 593 5.42 -16.10 -7.14
N TYR A 594 6.54 -16.55 -6.56
CA TYR A 594 6.84 -17.96 -6.34
C TYR A 594 7.70 -18.16 -5.09
N LEU A 595 7.64 -19.37 -4.53
CA LEU A 595 8.61 -19.84 -3.54
C LEU A 595 9.42 -20.98 -4.14
N LEU A 596 10.75 -20.86 -4.13
CA LEU A 596 11.65 -21.92 -4.59
C LEU A 596 11.92 -22.92 -3.47
N MET A 597 11.75 -24.19 -3.79
CA MET A 597 12.09 -25.32 -2.90
C MET A 597 13.46 -25.89 -3.28
N GLN A 598 13.79 -25.83 -4.57
CA GLN A 598 15.05 -26.24 -5.19
C GLN A 598 15.19 -25.49 -6.53
N ALA A 599 16.38 -25.50 -7.13
CA ALA A 599 16.66 -24.95 -8.47
C ALA A 599 15.66 -25.39 -9.56
N ASN A 600 15.06 -26.58 -9.43
CA ASN A 600 14.13 -27.14 -10.40
C ASN A 600 12.70 -27.32 -9.85
N ARG A 601 12.36 -26.74 -8.68
CA ARG A 601 11.07 -26.94 -8.02
C ARG A 601 10.57 -25.69 -7.31
N PHE A 602 9.32 -25.33 -7.58
CA PHE A 602 8.69 -24.11 -7.06
C PHE A 602 7.24 -24.32 -6.64
N VAL A 603 6.71 -23.37 -5.88
CA VAL A 603 5.30 -23.25 -5.51
C VAL A 603 4.79 -21.91 -6.00
N SER A 604 3.68 -21.92 -6.75
CA SER A 604 3.06 -20.71 -7.31
C SER A 604 2.25 -19.93 -6.26
N ILE A 605 2.05 -18.63 -6.50
CA ILE A 605 1.25 -17.74 -5.63
C ILE A 605 -0.13 -18.30 -5.28
N GLY A 606 -0.85 -18.90 -6.23
CA GLY A 606 -2.19 -19.45 -5.97
C GLY A 606 -2.20 -20.57 -4.93
N THR A 607 -1.07 -21.26 -4.73
CA THR A 607 -0.93 -22.37 -3.79
C THR A 607 -0.48 -21.90 -2.41
N TYR A 608 0.45 -20.95 -2.32
CA TYR A 608 0.96 -20.51 -1.01
C TYR A 608 0.18 -19.33 -0.40
N LEU A 609 -0.43 -18.44 -1.21
CA LEU A 609 -1.12 -17.24 -0.73
C LEU A 609 -2.22 -17.52 0.32
N PRO A 610 -3.04 -18.59 0.20
CA PRO A 610 -4.04 -18.92 1.22
C PRO A 610 -3.49 -19.04 2.65
N SER A 611 -2.24 -19.48 2.81
CA SER A 611 -1.59 -19.61 4.12
C SER A 611 -1.51 -18.28 4.87
N ALA A 612 -0.93 -17.24 4.25
CA ALA A 612 -0.84 -15.91 4.85
C ALA A 612 -2.21 -15.23 4.97
N MET A 613 -3.11 -15.44 4.00
CA MET A 613 -4.47 -14.89 4.08
C MET A 613 -5.24 -15.48 5.26
N LEU A 614 -5.14 -16.78 5.53
CA LEU A 614 -5.78 -17.41 6.70
C LEU A 614 -5.23 -16.86 8.01
N VAL A 615 -3.90 -16.67 8.10
CA VAL A 615 -3.30 -15.98 9.24
C VAL A 615 -3.83 -14.55 9.33
N ALA A 616 -3.88 -13.74 8.27
CA ALA A 616 -4.39 -12.37 8.35
C ALA A 616 -5.90 -12.27 8.70
N ILE A 617 -6.73 -13.15 8.14
CA ILE A 617 -8.18 -13.19 8.31
C ILE A 617 -8.58 -13.44 9.77
N ASN A 618 -7.75 -14.15 10.55
CA ASN A 618 -7.98 -14.38 11.98
C ASN A 618 -8.30 -13.06 12.72
N PHE A 619 -7.53 -12.01 12.43
CA PHE A 619 -7.68 -10.70 13.06
C PHE A 619 -9.01 -10.04 12.67
N THR A 620 -9.41 -10.13 11.41
CA THR A 620 -10.68 -9.59 10.89
C THR A 620 -11.88 -10.32 11.50
N ILE A 621 -11.83 -11.66 11.61
CA ILE A 621 -12.89 -12.45 12.26
C ILE A 621 -13.06 -12.02 13.71
N MET A 622 -11.95 -11.91 14.45
CA MET A 622 -11.98 -11.47 15.84
C MET A 622 -12.46 -10.03 15.98
N ALA A 623 -12.06 -9.13 15.08
CA ALA A 623 -12.50 -7.75 15.08
C ALA A 623 -14.02 -7.63 14.88
N ILE A 624 -14.57 -8.35 13.89
CA ILE A 624 -16.02 -8.40 13.64
C ILE A 624 -16.73 -8.98 14.86
N PHE A 625 -16.22 -10.06 15.44
CA PHE A 625 -16.78 -10.64 16.66
C PHE A 625 -16.85 -9.63 17.81
N LEU A 626 -15.75 -8.92 18.09
CA LEU A 626 -15.69 -7.92 19.14
C LEU A 626 -16.61 -6.71 18.84
N TRP A 627 -16.72 -6.31 17.57
CA TRP A 627 -17.67 -5.31 17.13
C TRP A 627 -19.12 -5.72 17.38
N VAL A 628 -19.49 -6.97 17.08
CA VAL A 628 -20.83 -7.50 17.40
C VAL A 628 -21.04 -7.57 18.91
N LYS A 629 -20.06 -8.12 19.67
CA LYS A 629 -20.13 -8.25 21.13
C LYS A 629 -20.31 -6.91 21.83
N SER A 630 -19.65 -5.86 21.36
CA SER A 630 -19.78 -4.51 21.93
C SER A 630 -21.20 -3.93 21.84
N GLY A 631 -22.02 -4.42 20.90
CA GLY A 631 -23.41 -3.99 20.72
C GLY A 631 -24.44 -4.91 21.39
N ALA A 632 -24.02 -6.00 22.03
CA ALA A 632 -24.91 -6.91 22.73
C ALA A 632 -25.16 -6.44 24.18
N VAL A 633 -26.41 -6.55 24.65
CA VAL A 633 -26.78 -6.34 26.05
C VAL A 633 -26.49 -7.65 26.80
N GLU A 634 -25.68 -7.62 27.86
CA GLU A 634 -25.43 -8.82 28.68
C GLU A 634 -26.72 -9.20 29.41
N GLU A 635 -27.16 -10.46 29.28
CA GLU A 635 -28.25 -11.00 30.10
C GLU A 635 -27.80 -11.10 31.57
N PRO A 636 -28.68 -10.76 32.53
CA PRO A 636 -28.34 -10.90 33.94
C PRO A 636 -28.02 -12.36 34.26
N LYS A 637 -26.88 -12.60 34.92
CA LYS A 637 -26.60 -13.90 35.55
C LYS A 637 -27.68 -14.14 36.60
N THR A 638 -28.64 -15.01 36.30
CA THR A 638 -29.66 -15.46 37.24
C THR A 638 -28.95 -16.05 38.46
N LYS A 639 -28.96 -15.31 39.57
CA LYS A 639 -28.62 -15.90 40.86
C LYS A 639 -29.65 -17.00 41.11
N THR A 640 -29.16 -18.19 41.43
CA THR A 640 -29.94 -19.37 41.78
C THR A 640 -31.00 -18.99 42.82
N ALA A 641 -32.25 -19.35 42.55
CA ALA A 641 -33.40 -19.05 43.37
C ALA A 641 -33.25 -19.63 44.78
N SER A 642 -32.88 -18.79 45.73
CA SER A 642 -33.26 -18.92 47.13
C SER A 642 -33.24 -17.51 47.73
N THR A 643 -34.35 -17.13 48.38
CA THR A 643 -34.70 -15.79 48.89
C THR A 643 -35.23 -14.78 47.86
N ILE A 644 -36.52 -14.89 47.57
CA ILE A 644 -37.33 -13.78 47.02
C ILE A 644 -37.68 -12.88 48.20
N GLU A 645 -37.02 -11.74 48.35
CA GLU A 645 -37.59 -10.60 49.07
C GLU A 645 -38.35 -9.74 48.06
N SER A 646 -39.59 -9.43 48.41
CA SER A 646 -40.56 -8.69 47.61
C SER A 646 -40.11 -7.25 47.37
N GLY A 647 -39.63 -6.94 46.16
CA GLY A 647 -39.30 -5.54 45.81
C GLY A 647 -38.77 -5.26 44.40
N GLU A 648 -38.82 -6.17 43.43
CA GLU A 648 -38.32 -5.87 42.07
C GLU A 648 -39.43 -5.40 41.12
N GLU A 649 -39.24 -4.22 40.53
CA GLU A 649 -40.08 -3.63 39.48
C GLU A 649 -40.29 -4.62 38.32
N LYS A 650 -41.56 -4.83 37.94
CA LYS A 650 -41.90 -5.64 36.76
C LYS A 650 -41.34 -4.98 35.50
N SER A 651 -40.43 -5.65 34.81
CA SER A 651 -39.96 -5.28 33.47
C SER A 651 -41.14 -5.09 32.51
N GLN A 652 -41.27 -3.92 31.87
CA GLN A 652 -42.32 -3.64 30.89
C GLN A 652 -42.20 -4.58 29.68
N LEU A 653 -43.29 -5.30 29.37
CA LEU A 653 -43.39 -6.23 28.25
C LEU A 653 -44.06 -5.53 27.06
N VAL A 654 -43.39 -5.51 25.91
CA VAL A 654 -43.94 -4.99 24.65
C VAL A 654 -44.51 -6.14 23.83
N VAL A 655 -45.75 -5.99 23.35
CA VAL A 655 -46.37 -6.97 22.45
C VAL A 655 -45.87 -6.72 21.04
N VAL A 656 -45.09 -7.66 20.50
CA VAL A 656 -44.67 -7.65 19.10
C VAL A 656 -45.64 -8.53 18.32
N GLN A 657 -46.40 -7.92 17.39
CA GLN A 657 -47.37 -8.60 16.53
C GLN A 657 -46.81 -8.78 15.12
N LYS A 658 -46.85 -10.02 14.60
CA LYS A 658 -46.54 -10.30 13.19
C LYS A 658 -47.57 -11.29 12.63
N GLY A 659 -48.54 -10.79 11.88
CA GLY A 659 -49.73 -11.56 11.49
C GLY A 659 -50.56 -11.95 12.72
N ASP A 660 -51.10 -13.18 12.74
CA ASP A 660 -51.94 -13.69 13.84
C ASP A 660 -51.16 -14.09 15.11
N ALA A 661 -49.82 -14.09 15.07
CA ALA A 661 -48.99 -14.44 16.21
C ALA A 661 -48.63 -13.20 17.05
N LYS A 662 -48.99 -13.23 18.34
CA LYS A 662 -48.59 -12.22 19.35
C LYS A 662 -47.52 -12.80 20.26
N ALA A 663 -46.38 -12.12 20.40
CA ALA A 663 -45.34 -12.48 21.37
C ALA A 663 -45.07 -11.31 22.31
N LEU A 664 -44.98 -11.59 23.62
CA LEU A 664 -44.61 -10.62 24.66
C LEU A 664 -43.09 -10.65 24.82
N VAL A 665 -42.43 -9.53 24.56
CA VAL A 665 -40.97 -9.39 24.61
C VAL A 665 -40.63 -8.20 25.52
N PRO A 666 -39.82 -8.36 26.59
CA PRO A 666 -39.36 -7.25 27.43
C PRO A 666 -38.78 -6.07 26.62
N GLU A 667 -39.10 -4.82 26.98
CA GLU A 667 -38.67 -3.61 26.26
C GLU A 667 -37.13 -3.45 26.19
N GLU A 668 -36.43 -3.95 27.22
CA GLU A 668 -34.96 -4.06 27.29
C GLU A 668 -34.35 -4.91 26.15
N ILE A 669 -35.17 -5.71 25.46
CA ILE A 669 -34.72 -6.55 24.32
C ILE A 669 -34.63 -5.74 23.02
N LEU A 670 -35.33 -4.60 22.93
CA LEU A 670 -35.38 -3.75 21.74
C LEU A 670 -34.36 -2.59 21.78
N THR A 671 -33.74 -2.31 22.94
CA THR A 671 -32.77 -1.21 23.08
C THR A 671 -31.42 -1.60 22.48
N VAL A 672 -31.07 -1.01 21.33
CA VAL A 672 -29.73 -1.11 20.73
C VAL A 672 -28.75 -0.34 21.61
N ARG A 673 -27.73 -1.01 22.15
CA ARG A 673 -26.66 -0.34 22.91
C ARG A 673 -25.83 0.52 21.96
N GLU A 674 -25.81 1.83 22.19
CA GLU A 674 -24.95 2.76 21.45
C GLU A 674 -23.47 2.48 21.74
N ARG A 675 -22.59 2.72 20.76
CA ARG A 675 -21.15 2.46 20.87
C ARG A 675 -20.40 3.76 21.11
N GLU A 676 -19.62 3.82 22.18
CA GLU A 676 -18.77 4.96 22.46
C GLU A 676 -17.46 4.86 21.65
N LEU A 677 -17.36 5.63 20.57
CA LEU A 677 -16.26 5.48 19.60
C LEU A 677 -15.03 6.36 19.85
N PHE A 678 -15.17 7.45 20.61
CA PHE A 678 -14.12 8.47 20.75
C PHE A 678 -12.83 7.89 21.36
N VAL A 679 -12.89 7.35 22.58
CA VAL A 679 -11.71 6.79 23.26
C VAL A 679 -11.10 5.63 22.46
N PRO A 680 -11.89 4.67 21.94
CA PRO A 680 -11.34 3.62 21.09
C PRO A 680 -10.59 4.10 19.86
N LEU A 681 -11.16 5.05 19.12
CA LEU A 681 -10.52 5.59 17.92
C LEU A 681 -9.29 6.43 18.29
N ALA A 682 -9.35 7.24 19.35
CA ALA A 682 -8.23 8.06 19.79
C ALA A 682 -7.02 7.20 20.21
N VAL A 683 -7.25 6.11 20.96
CA VAL A 683 -6.18 5.19 21.40
C VAL A 683 -5.55 4.49 20.20
N VAL A 684 -6.36 3.97 19.27
CA VAL A 684 -5.85 3.25 18.09
C VAL A 684 -5.14 4.21 17.13
N ALA A 685 -5.78 5.31 16.74
CA ALA A 685 -5.17 6.29 15.83
C ALA A 685 -3.91 6.94 16.45
N GLY A 686 -3.93 7.25 17.75
CA GLY A 686 -2.78 7.75 18.48
C GLY A 686 -1.62 6.75 18.47
N SER A 687 -1.90 5.47 18.74
CA SER A 687 -0.87 4.41 18.69
C SER A 687 -0.28 4.23 17.29
N GLN A 688 -1.10 4.33 16.25
CA GLN A 688 -0.64 4.29 14.85
C GLN A 688 0.27 5.47 14.51
N PHE A 689 -0.13 6.68 14.89
CA PHE A 689 0.68 7.88 14.69
C PHE A 689 2.02 7.83 15.43
N LEU A 690 2.04 7.27 16.65
CA LEU A 690 3.26 7.08 17.42
C LEU A 690 4.27 6.14 16.73
N GLY A 691 3.82 5.23 15.86
CA GLY A 691 4.70 4.36 15.07
C GLY A 691 5.64 5.12 14.12
N VAL A 692 5.29 6.36 13.75
CA VAL A 692 6.15 7.25 12.94
C VAL A 692 7.41 7.66 13.70
N LEU A 693 7.37 7.72 15.04
CA LEU A 693 8.52 8.11 15.85
C LEU A 693 9.71 7.15 15.73
N PRO A 694 9.59 5.84 16.02
CA PRO A 694 10.72 4.92 15.83
C PRO A 694 11.18 4.85 14.38
N LEU A 695 10.25 4.93 13.41
CA LEU A 695 10.61 5.01 11.99
C LEU A 695 11.49 6.23 11.70
N TYR A 696 11.13 7.41 12.21
CA TYR A 696 11.93 8.62 12.01
C TYR A 696 13.29 8.54 12.74
N ILE A 697 13.27 8.13 14.01
CA ILE A 697 14.47 8.05 14.86
C ILE A 697 15.51 7.14 14.23
N PHE A 698 15.15 5.91 13.85
CA PHE A 698 16.15 4.93 13.37
C PHE A 698 16.67 5.22 11.96
N ASN A 699 15.94 5.99 11.13
CA ASN A 699 16.42 6.38 9.80
C ASN A 699 17.26 7.67 9.80
N HIS A 700 17.08 8.57 10.76
CA HIS A 700 17.76 9.87 10.79
C HIS A 700 18.88 9.96 11.85
N THR A 701 19.03 8.94 12.70
CA THR A 701 20.08 8.92 13.72
C THR A 701 21.41 8.47 13.12
N PRO A 702 22.54 9.15 13.41
CA PRO A 702 23.86 8.72 12.97
C PRO A 702 24.29 7.36 13.53
N GLN A 703 25.10 6.60 12.78
CA GLN A 703 25.50 5.22 13.12
C GLN A 703 26.05 5.07 14.55
N ASN A 704 26.89 5.99 15.00
CA ASN A 704 27.51 5.95 16.33
C ASN A 704 26.48 6.01 17.49
N MET A 705 25.29 6.54 17.23
CA MET A 705 24.21 6.67 18.21
C MET A 705 23.11 5.63 18.04
N LEU A 706 23.01 4.94 16.90
CA LEU A 706 21.93 3.99 16.60
C LEU A 706 21.77 2.90 17.66
N ARG A 707 22.87 2.26 18.06
CA ARG A 707 22.85 1.21 19.09
C ARG A 707 22.33 1.73 20.44
N SER A 708 22.84 2.87 20.89
CA SER A 708 22.42 3.50 22.15
C SER A 708 20.95 3.93 22.10
N MET A 709 20.52 4.56 21.01
CA MET A 709 19.12 4.96 20.81
C MET A 709 18.19 3.75 20.77
N PHE A 710 18.59 2.65 20.14
CA PHE A 710 17.81 1.42 20.13
C PHE A 710 17.68 0.80 21.52
N ILE A 711 18.76 0.76 22.31
CA ILE A 711 18.69 0.26 23.70
C ILE A 711 17.77 1.13 24.55
N ILE A 712 17.90 2.46 24.47
CA ILE A 712 17.01 3.40 25.17
C ILE A 712 15.56 3.19 24.73
N PHE A 713 15.31 3.11 23.42
CA PHE A 713 13.98 2.86 22.88
C PHE A 713 13.43 1.51 23.34
N ALA A 714 14.22 0.43 23.35
CA ALA A 714 13.80 -0.89 23.80
C ALA A 714 13.43 -0.91 25.29
N ILE A 715 14.16 -0.19 26.14
CA ILE A 715 13.84 -0.02 27.56
C ILE A 715 12.52 0.76 27.71
N ILE A 716 12.40 1.90 27.01
CA ILE A 716 11.16 2.71 27.01
C ILE A 716 9.99 1.89 26.48
N ASN A 717 10.17 1.10 25.42
CA ASN A 717 9.15 0.30 24.77
C ASN A 717 8.48 -0.71 25.71
N ASN A 718 9.23 -1.27 26.68
CA ASN A 718 8.68 -2.18 27.67
C ASN A 718 7.85 -1.46 28.76
N ILE A 719 8.22 -0.22 29.10
CA ILE A 719 7.57 0.57 30.15
C ILE A 719 6.37 1.37 29.60
N PHE A 720 6.49 1.85 28.36
CA PHE A 720 5.57 2.79 27.73
C PHE A 720 4.11 2.32 27.70
N PRO A 721 3.77 1.08 27.27
CA PRO A 721 2.39 0.61 27.27
C PRO A 721 1.75 0.53 28.67
N ILE A 722 2.55 0.26 29.71
CA ILE A 722 2.08 0.21 31.10
C ILE A 722 1.70 1.62 31.57
N VAL A 723 2.56 2.60 31.32
CA VAL A 723 2.30 4.01 31.66
C VAL A 723 1.10 4.53 30.89
N LEU A 724 1.02 4.24 29.58
CA LEU A 724 -0.08 4.66 28.74
C LEU A 724 -1.41 4.02 29.18
N SER A 725 -1.41 2.73 29.54
CA SER A 725 -2.59 2.07 30.10
C SER A 725 -3.07 2.73 31.40
N LYS A 726 -2.17 2.99 32.36
CA LYS A 726 -2.51 3.68 33.61
C LYS A 726 -3.06 5.09 33.37
N THR A 727 -2.48 5.81 32.43
CA THR A 727 -2.94 7.15 32.02
C THR A 727 -4.36 7.08 31.45
N ILE A 728 -4.63 6.14 30.56
CA ILE A 728 -5.96 5.93 29.99
C ILE A 728 -6.99 5.60 31.08
N ILE A 729 -6.64 4.73 32.04
CA ILE A 729 -7.51 4.38 33.17
C ILE A 729 -7.81 5.62 34.03
N GLN A 730 -6.80 6.43 34.34
CA GLN A 730 -6.93 7.60 35.20
C GLN A 730 -7.79 8.71 34.59
N TYR A 731 -7.61 9.03 33.31
CA TYR A 731 -8.28 10.18 32.68
C TYR A 731 -9.60 9.83 32.00
N PHE A 732 -9.72 8.63 31.41
CA PHE A 732 -10.89 8.24 30.63
C PHE A 732 -11.73 7.15 31.30
N SER A 733 -11.15 6.39 32.25
CA SER A 733 -11.78 5.27 32.96
C SER A 733 -12.64 4.37 32.06
N PRO A 734 -12.03 3.70 31.05
CA PRO A 734 -12.79 3.10 29.97
C PRO A 734 -13.71 1.95 30.40
N THR A 735 -14.84 1.82 29.71
CA THR A 735 -15.79 0.71 29.92
C THR A 735 -15.30 -0.58 29.25
N ILE A 736 -15.90 -1.72 29.60
CA ILE A 736 -15.66 -3.00 28.91
C ILE A 736 -15.96 -2.87 27.40
N GLN A 737 -17.00 -2.13 27.03
CA GLN A 737 -17.36 -1.87 25.63
C GLN A 737 -16.23 -1.13 24.90
N GLN A 738 -15.67 -0.09 25.51
CA GLN A 738 -14.58 0.67 24.91
C GLN A 738 -13.31 -0.18 24.72
N TYR A 739 -12.94 -1.03 25.68
CA TYR A 739 -11.81 -1.96 25.48
C TYR A 739 -12.06 -3.00 24.37
N GLN A 740 -13.28 -3.50 24.24
CA GLN A 740 -13.66 -4.37 23.11
C GLN A 740 -13.53 -3.64 21.77
N LEU A 741 -13.92 -2.37 21.71
CA LEU A 741 -13.81 -1.53 20.50
C LEU A 741 -12.35 -1.17 20.17
N ILE A 742 -11.52 -0.84 21.17
CA ILE A 742 -10.06 -0.62 20.99
C ILE A 742 -9.44 -1.83 20.31
N LYS A 743 -9.71 -3.02 20.85
CA LYS A 743 -9.21 -4.28 20.30
C LYS A 743 -9.78 -4.55 18.91
N ALA A 744 -11.08 -4.33 18.71
CA ALA A 744 -11.74 -4.54 17.42
C ALA A 744 -11.08 -3.69 16.32
N PHE A 745 -10.90 -2.39 16.56
CA PHE A 745 -10.29 -1.49 15.58
C PHE A 745 -8.81 -1.80 15.32
N SER A 746 -8.05 -2.12 16.37
CA SER A 746 -6.64 -2.51 16.21
C SER A 746 -6.48 -3.79 15.39
N LEU A 747 -7.28 -4.82 15.67
CA LEU A 747 -7.22 -6.08 14.93
C LEU A 747 -7.76 -5.95 13.51
N LEU A 748 -8.80 -5.13 13.30
CA LEU A 748 -9.32 -4.85 11.95
C LEU A 748 -8.25 -4.20 11.08
N LEU A 749 -7.58 -3.17 11.61
CA LEU A 749 -6.52 -2.47 10.90
C LEU A 749 -5.33 -3.39 10.63
N LEU A 750 -4.89 -4.16 11.62
CA LEU A 750 -3.83 -5.17 11.44
C LEU A 750 -4.20 -6.21 10.36
N GLY A 751 -5.41 -6.77 10.43
CA GLY A 751 -5.92 -7.74 9.46
C GLY A 751 -5.99 -7.19 8.04
N MET A 752 -6.45 -5.94 7.86
CA MET A 752 -6.49 -5.27 6.56
C MET A 752 -5.08 -5.03 6.00
N PHE A 753 -4.15 -4.50 6.81
CA PHE A 753 -2.77 -4.28 6.36
C PHE A 753 -2.08 -5.59 5.98
N LEU A 754 -2.18 -6.64 6.81
CA LEU A 754 -1.55 -7.92 6.51
C LEU A 754 -2.18 -8.63 5.30
N SER A 755 -3.49 -8.51 5.10
CA SER A 755 -4.15 -9.06 3.91
C SER A 755 -3.68 -8.38 2.63
N SER A 756 -3.53 -7.04 2.66
CA SER A 756 -3.00 -6.28 1.52
C SER A 756 -1.50 -6.50 1.33
N LEU A 757 -0.74 -6.63 2.41
CA LEU A 757 0.70 -6.88 2.34
C LEU A 757 0.99 -8.28 1.80
N ALA A 758 0.16 -9.28 2.11
CA ALA A 758 0.36 -10.66 1.63
C ALA A 758 0.38 -10.77 0.10
N THR A 759 -0.26 -9.84 -0.63
CA THR A 759 -0.22 -9.81 -2.10
C THR A 759 1.02 -9.10 -2.66
N LEU A 760 1.74 -8.33 -1.85
CA LEU A 760 2.95 -7.61 -2.24
C LEU A 760 4.22 -8.30 -1.72
N ASN A 761 4.21 -8.67 -0.45
CA ASN A 761 5.25 -9.40 0.25
C ASN A 761 4.62 -10.43 1.19
N PHE A 762 4.42 -11.63 0.63
CA PHE A 762 3.85 -12.77 1.36
C PHE A 762 4.60 -13.09 2.65
N SER A 763 5.93 -13.16 2.57
CA SER A 763 6.77 -13.61 3.68
C SER A 763 6.72 -12.65 4.86
N LEU A 764 6.80 -11.34 4.60
CA LEU A 764 6.69 -10.32 5.64
C LEU A 764 5.29 -10.35 6.29
N ALA A 765 4.22 -10.46 5.49
CA ALA A 765 2.86 -10.54 6.01
C ALA A 765 2.64 -11.80 6.86
N PHE A 766 3.16 -12.96 6.43
CA PHE A 766 3.06 -14.21 7.16
C PHE A 766 3.82 -14.15 8.49
N LEU A 767 5.08 -13.70 8.48
CA LEU A 767 5.91 -13.61 9.69
C LEU A 767 5.33 -12.63 10.71
N VAL A 768 4.98 -11.41 10.28
CA VAL A 768 4.37 -10.40 11.17
C VAL A 768 3.00 -10.86 11.66
N GLY A 769 2.21 -11.50 10.80
CA GLY A 769 0.92 -12.09 11.17
C GLY A 769 1.05 -13.16 12.24
N LEU A 770 2.05 -14.03 12.15
CA LEU A 770 2.30 -15.08 13.14
C LEU A 770 2.77 -14.49 14.47
N PHE A 771 3.70 -13.53 14.45
CA PHE A 771 4.15 -12.84 15.66
C PHE A 771 3.03 -12.02 16.32
N SER A 772 2.09 -11.51 15.54
CA SER A 772 0.94 -10.74 16.03
C SER A 772 -0.25 -11.61 16.47
N ALA A 773 -0.26 -12.92 16.14
CA ALA A 773 -1.39 -13.80 16.39
C ALA A 773 -1.86 -13.86 17.86
N PRO A 774 -0.97 -13.80 18.88
CA PRO A 774 -1.41 -13.79 20.28
C PRO A 774 -2.26 -12.57 20.66
N LEU A 775 -2.12 -11.43 19.96
CA LEU A 775 -2.91 -10.21 20.21
C LEU A 775 -4.43 -10.47 20.07
N THR A 776 -4.80 -11.44 19.23
CA THR A 776 -6.18 -11.90 19.03
C THR A 776 -6.84 -12.40 20.31
N TYR A 777 -6.08 -12.93 21.29
CA TYR A 777 -6.63 -13.60 22.47
C TYR A 777 -6.50 -12.81 23.78
N ILE A 778 -5.84 -11.65 23.75
CA ILE A 778 -5.62 -10.81 24.95
C ILE A 778 -6.93 -10.19 25.45
N GLN A 779 -7.14 -10.16 26.76
CA GLN A 779 -8.27 -9.48 27.40
C GLN A 779 -7.81 -8.76 28.67
N PRO A 780 -8.50 -7.68 29.09
CA PRO A 780 -8.22 -7.01 30.36
C PRO A 780 -8.46 -7.95 31.56
N LEU A 781 -7.54 -7.94 32.53
CA LEU A 781 -7.55 -8.81 33.71
C LEU A 781 -7.37 -8.00 35.02
N PRO A 782 -8.32 -7.10 35.37
CA PRO A 782 -8.17 -6.15 36.48
C PRO A 782 -7.89 -6.81 37.85
N ASN A 783 -8.54 -7.94 38.11
CA ASN A 783 -8.45 -8.63 39.40
C ASN A 783 -7.29 -9.65 39.49
N LYS A 784 -6.46 -9.74 38.44
CA LYS A 784 -5.39 -10.74 38.31
C LYS A 784 -4.09 -10.11 37.77
N PRO A 785 -3.46 -9.20 38.53
CA PRO A 785 -2.26 -8.48 38.08
C PRO A 785 -1.06 -9.39 37.87
N ILE A 786 -0.91 -10.44 38.69
CA ILE A 786 0.19 -11.43 38.55
C ILE A 786 0.08 -12.17 37.22
N ILE A 787 -1.13 -12.62 36.86
CA ILE A 787 -1.36 -13.33 35.59
C ILE A 787 -1.16 -12.39 34.40
N SER A 788 -1.59 -11.12 34.53
CA SER A 788 -1.34 -10.10 33.50
C SER A 788 0.16 -9.88 33.29
N GLY A 789 0.95 -9.82 34.36
CA GLY A 789 2.41 -9.75 34.29
C GLY A 789 3.04 -10.98 33.63
N ILE A 790 2.57 -12.19 33.95
CA ILE A 790 3.04 -13.43 33.31
C ILE A 790 2.72 -13.44 31.81
N LEU A 791 1.51 -13.03 31.41
CA LEU A 791 1.10 -12.96 30.00
C LEU A 791 1.81 -11.84 29.22
N ALA A 792 2.32 -10.81 29.90
CA ALA A 792 3.10 -9.75 29.28
C ALA A 792 4.48 -10.24 28.81
N ILE A 793 5.05 -11.26 29.46
CA ILE A 793 6.36 -11.85 29.09
C ILE A 793 6.33 -12.41 27.66
N PRO A 794 5.47 -13.39 27.30
CA PRO A 794 5.45 -13.92 25.94
C PRO A 794 5.07 -12.86 24.91
N LEU A 795 4.25 -11.87 25.28
CA LEU A 795 3.94 -10.77 24.38
C LEU A 795 5.16 -9.87 24.14
N SER A 796 5.95 -9.60 25.16
CA SER A 796 7.19 -8.81 25.05
C SER A 796 8.28 -9.57 24.28
N LEU A 797 8.30 -10.90 24.35
CA LEU A 797 9.17 -11.73 23.48
C LEU A 797 8.82 -11.62 22.00
N LEU A 798 7.55 -11.35 21.69
CA LEU A 798 7.04 -11.13 20.34
C LEU A 798 6.98 -9.64 19.95
N ALA A 799 7.57 -8.75 20.76
CA ALA A 799 7.71 -7.35 20.39
C ALA A 799 8.72 -7.21 19.24
N PRO A 800 8.52 -6.26 18.31
CA PRO A 800 9.46 -6.00 17.23
C PRO A 800 10.91 -5.83 17.68
N THR A 801 11.12 -5.07 18.76
CA THR A 801 12.45 -4.83 19.34
C THR A 801 13.12 -6.11 19.82
N THR A 802 12.36 -7.02 20.44
CA THR A 802 12.89 -8.27 20.99
C THR A 802 13.20 -9.26 19.88
N ILE A 803 12.34 -9.34 18.86
CA ILE A 803 12.59 -10.18 17.68
C ILE A 803 13.81 -9.69 16.90
N MET A 804 14.01 -8.37 16.76
CA MET A 804 15.24 -7.82 16.18
C MET A 804 16.47 -8.24 16.99
N VAL A 805 16.47 -8.08 18.32
CA VAL A 805 17.59 -8.51 19.18
C VAL A 805 17.85 -10.01 19.05
N ALA A 806 16.80 -10.84 19.13
CA ALA A 806 16.91 -12.29 19.00
C ALA A 806 17.48 -12.71 17.63
N GLY A 807 17.05 -12.05 16.55
CA GLY A 807 17.59 -12.25 15.21
C GLY A 807 19.08 -11.89 15.14
N THR A 808 19.44 -10.68 15.58
CA THR A 808 20.85 -10.24 15.57
C THR A 808 21.75 -11.18 16.39
N TRP A 809 21.27 -11.65 17.55
CA TRP A 809 21.99 -12.62 18.36
C TRP A 809 22.14 -13.98 17.66
N TYR A 810 21.08 -14.50 17.05
CA TYR A 810 21.09 -15.80 16.35
C TYR A 810 22.06 -15.82 15.17
N TRP A 811 22.14 -14.72 14.42
CA TRP A 811 23.03 -14.58 13.26
C TRP A 811 24.40 -13.97 13.59
N GLY A 812 24.68 -13.63 14.85
CA GLY A 812 25.95 -13.02 15.27
C GLY A 812 26.21 -11.62 14.70
N LEU A 813 25.14 -10.85 14.46
CA LEU A 813 25.20 -9.50 13.88
C LEU A 813 25.15 -8.42 14.98
N ASP A 814 25.78 -7.26 14.75
CA ASP A 814 25.60 -6.10 15.62
C ASP A 814 24.30 -5.35 15.28
N ILE A 815 23.53 -4.97 16.30
CA ILE A 815 22.25 -4.27 16.13
C ILE A 815 22.41 -2.90 15.48
N GLY A 816 23.52 -2.19 15.74
CA GLY A 816 23.82 -0.91 15.12
C GLY A 816 24.06 -1.04 13.62
N GLU A 817 24.76 -2.11 13.20
CA GLU A 817 24.96 -2.43 11.78
C GLU A 817 23.65 -2.80 11.09
N VAL A 818 22.79 -3.61 11.71
CA VAL A 818 21.48 -3.96 11.16
C VAL A 818 20.58 -2.74 11.01
N LEU A 819 20.57 -1.83 12.00
CA LEU A 819 19.81 -0.58 11.91
C LEU A 819 20.39 0.37 10.86
N LYS A 820 21.72 0.42 10.72
CA LYS A 820 22.40 1.19 9.67
C LYS A 820 22.01 0.68 8.29
N GLU A 821 22.07 -0.63 8.06
CA GLU A 821 21.66 -1.25 6.80
C GLU A 821 20.16 -1.03 6.52
N ALA A 822 19.34 -1.06 7.56
CA ALA A 822 17.93 -0.74 7.42
C ALA A 822 17.76 0.72 6.97
N ALA A 823 18.42 1.68 7.62
CA ALA A 823 18.38 3.10 7.26
C ALA A 823 18.89 3.35 5.84
N PHE A 824 20.00 2.71 5.47
CA PHE A 824 20.51 2.72 4.10
C PHE A 824 19.47 2.18 3.11
N GLY A 825 18.82 1.06 3.42
CA GLY A 825 17.76 0.50 2.59
C GLY A 825 16.54 1.41 2.46
N TRP A 826 16.21 2.19 3.49
CA TRP A 826 15.14 3.19 3.44
C TRP A 826 15.52 4.36 2.53
N ASP A 827 16.70 4.94 2.71
CA ASP A 827 17.15 6.13 1.99
C ASP A 827 17.55 5.86 0.52
N VAL A 828 18.10 4.67 0.24
CA VAL A 828 18.69 4.34 -1.07
C VAL A 828 17.83 3.37 -1.86
N TRP A 829 17.36 2.29 -1.24
CA TRP A 829 16.60 1.24 -1.96
C TRP A 829 15.08 1.44 -1.93
N GLY A 830 14.54 2.33 -1.10
CA GLY A 830 13.10 2.44 -0.88
C GLY A 830 12.50 1.20 -0.18
N MET A 831 13.22 0.67 0.81
CA MET A 831 12.79 -0.52 1.56
C MET A 831 11.64 -0.20 2.53
N ASN A 832 10.49 -0.86 2.35
CA ASN A 832 9.26 -0.67 3.11
C ASN A 832 9.13 -1.54 4.36
N THR A 833 10.06 -2.49 4.60
CA THR A 833 10.03 -3.40 5.75
C THR A 833 9.91 -2.63 7.07
N GLN A 834 10.63 -1.53 7.21
CA GLN A 834 10.58 -0.69 8.41
C GLN A 834 9.20 -0.08 8.67
N VAL A 835 8.48 0.30 7.62
CA VAL A 835 7.11 0.85 7.73
C VAL A 835 6.18 -0.21 8.30
N VAL A 836 6.31 -1.46 7.85
CA VAL A 836 5.49 -2.55 8.39
C VAL A 836 5.85 -2.84 9.85
N VAL A 837 7.14 -2.88 10.18
CA VAL A 837 7.60 -3.15 11.55
C VAL A 837 7.13 -2.06 12.52
N TRP A 838 7.34 -0.78 12.19
CA TRP A 838 7.12 0.33 13.11
C TRP A 838 5.72 0.96 13.03
N CYS A 839 5.07 0.93 11.86
CA CYS A 839 3.76 1.55 11.66
C CYS A 839 2.62 0.54 11.58
N VAL A 840 2.88 -0.78 11.56
CA VAL A 840 1.81 -1.79 11.55
C VAL A 840 1.93 -2.75 12.73
N TRP A 841 3.07 -3.42 12.89
CA TRP A 841 3.27 -4.42 13.93
C TRP A 841 3.44 -3.80 15.32
N TRP A 842 4.33 -2.82 15.45
CA TRP A 842 4.60 -2.16 16.73
C TRP A 842 3.36 -1.49 17.36
N PRO A 843 2.52 -0.71 16.63
CA PRO A 843 1.33 -0.12 17.20
C PRO A 843 0.30 -1.16 17.65
N ALA A 844 0.13 -2.25 16.89
CA ALA A 844 -0.76 -3.34 17.27
C ALA A 844 -0.30 -4.04 18.55
N TRP A 845 1.03 -4.22 18.71
CA TRP A 845 1.63 -4.73 19.93
C TRP A 845 1.41 -3.80 21.13
N VAL A 846 1.62 -2.49 20.96
CA VAL A 846 1.36 -1.47 22.00
C VAL A 846 -0.10 -1.52 22.46
N VAL A 847 -1.06 -1.55 21.53
CA VAL A 847 -2.48 -1.67 21.87
C VAL A 847 -2.79 -2.98 22.59
N GLY A 848 -2.17 -4.09 22.18
CA GLY A 848 -2.27 -5.37 22.89
C GLY A 848 -1.80 -5.29 24.34
N MET A 849 -0.67 -4.63 24.60
CA MET A 849 -0.16 -4.41 25.96
C MET A 849 -1.06 -3.47 26.78
N ILE A 850 -1.61 -2.41 26.17
CA ILE A 850 -2.60 -1.53 26.82
C ILE A 850 -3.83 -2.34 27.27
N LEU A 851 -4.33 -3.23 26.41
CA LEU A 851 -5.48 -4.08 26.70
C LEU A 851 -5.20 -5.06 27.84
N LEU A 852 -4.00 -5.66 27.87
CA LEU A 852 -3.61 -6.61 28.91
C LEU A 852 -3.59 -5.98 30.31
N PHE A 853 -3.06 -4.75 30.42
CA PHE A 853 -3.01 -3.99 31.67
C PHE A 853 -4.25 -3.12 31.92
N GLY A 854 -5.28 -3.22 31.07
CA GLY A 854 -6.50 -2.45 31.19
C GLY A 854 -7.32 -2.82 32.43
N SER A 855 -8.02 -1.84 33.01
CA SER A 855 -8.95 -2.05 34.12
C SER A 855 -10.31 -1.47 33.76
N PRO A 856 -11.23 -2.28 33.19
CA PRO A 856 -12.55 -1.82 32.81
C PRO A 856 -13.34 -1.32 34.02
N ARG A 857 -13.99 -0.17 33.87
CA ARG A 857 -14.94 0.35 34.86
C ARG A 857 -16.20 -0.51 34.88
N GLU A 858 -16.69 -0.85 36.07
CA GLU A 858 -18.03 -1.45 36.24
C GLU A 858 -19.12 -0.44 35.88
N GLU A 859 -20.01 -0.81 34.97
CA GLU A 859 -21.20 -0.02 34.66
C GLU A 859 -22.21 -0.14 35.79
N THR A 860 -22.22 0.85 36.70
CA THR A 860 -23.32 1.01 37.65
C THR A 860 -24.60 1.31 36.86
N ARG A 861 -25.56 0.35 36.85
CA ARG A 861 -26.94 0.59 36.40
C ARG A 861 -27.43 1.88 37.05
N GLY A 862 -27.75 2.88 36.24
CA GLY A 862 -28.15 4.20 36.72
C GLY A 862 -29.30 4.09 37.71
N LYS A 863 -29.09 4.60 38.93
CA LYS A 863 -30.21 5.18 39.66
C LYS A 863 -30.76 6.28 38.77
N LYS A 864 -32.04 6.18 38.38
CA LYS A 864 -32.80 7.30 37.81
C LYS A 864 -32.54 8.52 38.69
N VAL A 865 -31.80 9.48 38.16
CA VAL A 865 -31.78 10.83 38.71
C VAL A 865 -33.10 11.43 38.25
N GLU A 866 -34.08 11.46 39.14
CA GLU A 866 -35.23 12.36 38.99
C GLU A 866 -34.70 13.79 38.85
N LYS A 867 -34.87 14.35 37.66
CA LYS A 867 -34.93 15.79 37.43
C LYS A 867 -35.98 16.09 36.39
#